data_AF-A0A401Z4M6-F1
#
_entry.id   AF-A0A401Z4M6-F1
#
_cell.length_a   1.000
_cell.length_b   1.000
_cell.length_c   1.000
_cell.angle_alpha   90.00
_cell.angle_beta   90.00
_cell.angle_gamma   90.00
#
_symmetry.space_group_name_H-M   'P 1'
#
loop_
_entity.id
_entity.type
_entity.pdbx_description
1 polymer ?
#
loop_
_entity_poly.entity_id
_entity_poly.type
_entity_poly.pdbx_seq_one_letter_code
_entity_poly.pdbx_strand_id
1 'polypeptide(L)'
;MSPNVLRAPGVYLEEYSSGIRIVTGVGTSTPAFLGYAYLDTEHRHKDDAEAERRRRAQPQAVRGWSTFAAAYDVDVLLDKIRAQQSDPTTGRKATAQQERWLLLAEAVYAFFANGGTLCYVGILDDNAVTLTGDATKRSGLAGLTTVHDVNMVAVPVLWDIAQRNPFGVDNSDTRNLQSALDKAADEAQAKAKTAAESAKRAREVEKAVELANAFKVEADDGVATATAAVEDAEARVEAARKDLDEAESAKAKAVEDHTAKSQADDEATAEVKAVQKVQDAVKAVGEKAKAATATSKAEALENAADDVLGAVTAALRAAKRVKGVAEVVTALDDVAAKADDAKKVTQGDVKKAGQAIADAAQEAVKAAEGAVDVATDNAKTANDVCDAALIARRRAEDLVASLGTPLHARQTELEDSRTRLHTAEAERGKALLTAQTAESDADKVLREAVKARGEAVHAEQVRADAARALADSRAPRIRTAAQSLMKDVVAHCHRAGNRLAVLDGPPTPDPLTSAWDAALRDFAGPLGTDDVDKAFGALYYPWVRVPGLDGDSTRAVPPSGHIAGVWASTDAARGVFKAPANVGLRDVGEPLDHLGDARQQPLNDAGVNCLRVFPGQGLLVWGARTLSDTRDWRYVNVRRLVCFLEDSILSSSRWAVFEPNDERLWASLRHAVAAFLTDQWRAGALFGRTAAEAFYVKCDADTHTQTDLDEGRVVCEIGVAPVRPAEFVIFRVTQIAAAVGTTTT
;
A
#
# COMPACT_ATOMS: atom_id res chain seq x y z
N MET A 1 23.00 -92.59 9.43
CA MET A 1 23.43 -93.87 10.04
C MET A 1 23.34 -94.97 8.99
N SER A 2 24.14 -96.03 9.10
CA SER A 2 24.19 -97.12 8.10
C SER A 2 22.86 -97.88 7.99
N PRO A 3 22.52 -98.46 6.81
CA PRO A 3 21.35 -99.31 6.68
C PRO A 3 21.50 -100.58 7.53
N ASN A 4 20.48 -100.91 8.31
CA ASN A 4 20.46 -102.12 9.14
C ASN A 4 20.40 -103.37 8.26
N VAL A 5 21.52 -104.10 8.15
CA VAL A 5 21.53 -105.43 7.56
C VAL A 5 20.79 -106.38 8.51
N LEU A 6 19.56 -106.76 8.14
CA LEU A 6 18.73 -107.71 8.90
C LEU A 6 19.39 -109.09 8.91
N ARG A 7 19.66 -109.64 10.10
CA ARG A 7 20.44 -110.89 10.28
C ARG A 7 19.67 -112.09 10.84
N ALA A 8 18.38 -111.94 11.18
CA ALA A 8 17.57 -113.04 11.74
C ALA A 8 16.08 -112.91 11.37
N PRO A 9 15.30 -114.00 11.40
CA PRO A 9 13.84 -113.93 11.31
C PRO A 9 13.24 -113.30 12.58
N GLY A 10 12.40 -112.29 12.42
CA GLY A 10 11.74 -111.58 13.53
C GLY A 10 10.82 -110.47 13.04
N VAL A 11 10.07 -109.86 13.96
CA VAL A 11 9.29 -108.64 13.70
C VAL A 11 10.15 -107.44 14.10
N TYR A 12 10.28 -106.48 13.18
CA TYR A 12 11.06 -105.26 13.38
C TYR A 12 10.13 -104.05 13.41
N LEU A 13 10.39 -103.11 14.32
CA LEU A 13 9.67 -101.85 14.43
C LEU A 13 10.67 -100.72 14.12
N GLU A 14 10.42 -99.96 13.05
CA GLU A 14 11.10 -98.70 12.80
C GLU A 14 10.21 -97.56 13.28
N GLU A 15 10.70 -96.78 14.25
CA GLU A 15 10.02 -95.57 14.72
C GLU A 15 10.37 -94.41 13.80
N TYR A 16 9.37 -93.95 13.04
CA TYR A 16 9.46 -92.75 12.22
C TYR A 16 8.83 -91.58 12.98
N SER A 17 9.59 -90.50 13.18
CA SER A 17 9.02 -89.23 13.64
C SER A 17 7.94 -88.79 12.65
N SER A 18 6.72 -88.56 13.13
CA SER A 18 5.60 -88.16 12.27
C SER A 18 5.84 -86.84 11.53
N GLY A 19 6.81 -86.04 12.00
CA GLY A 19 7.40 -84.93 11.26
C GLY A 19 6.43 -83.81 10.87
N ILE A 20 5.20 -83.80 11.39
CA ILE A 20 4.10 -82.93 10.95
C ILE A 20 4.53 -81.46 11.05
N ARG A 21 4.94 -80.89 9.92
CA ARG A 21 5.26 -79.47 9.77
C ARG A 21 3.96 -78.73 9.43
N ILE A 22 3.74 -77.61 10.10
CA ILE A 22 2.56 -76.77 9.89
C ILE A 22 3.01 -75.54 9.11
N VAL A 23 2.28 -75.20 8.05
CA VAL A 23 2.47 -73.91 7.36
C VAL A 23 1.83 -72.81 8.20
N THR A 24 2.62 -71.83 8.62
CA THR A 24 2.17 -70.68 9.41
C THR A 24 2.01 -69.44 8.54
N GLY A 25 0.94 -68.68 8.75
CA GLY A 25 0.70 -67.42 8.04
C GLY A 25 1.76 -66.36 8.33
N VAL A 26 2.28 -65.70 7.30
CA VAL A 26 3.13 -64.50 7.45
C VAL A 26 2.32 -63.24 7.78
N GLY A 27 2.99 -62.17 8.20
CA GLY A 27 2.33 -60.87 8.38
C GLY A 27 1.92 -60.24 7.05
N THR A 28 0.77 -59.57 7.00
CA THR A 28 0.20 -58.96 5.78
C THR A 28 0.10 -57.44 5.80
N SER A 29 0.51 -56.81 6.91
CA SER A 29 0.12 -55.46 7.32
C SER A 29 1.29 -54.52 7.65
N THR A 30 2.45 -54.74 7.03
CA THR A 30 3.72 -54.07 7.31
C THR A 30 4.19 -53.31 6.06
N PRO A 31 3.91 -52.00 5.96
CA PRO A 31 4.41 -51.18 4.87
C PRO A 31 5.87 -50.77 5.07
N ALA A 32 6.54 -50.55 3.95
CA ALA A 32 7.73 -49.71 3.87
C ALA A 32 7.37 -48.33 3.32
N PHE A 33 7.74 -47.28 4.05
CA PHE A 33 7.67 -45.90 3.59
C PHE A 33 9.06 -45.43 3.16
N LEU A 34 9.17 -44.91 1.94
CA LEU A 34 10.37 -44.24 1.45
C LEU A 34 10.13 -42.74 1.30
N GLY A 35 11.04 -41.91 1.80
CA GLY A 35 10.95 -40.47 1.63
C GLY A 35 12.06 -39.67 2.30
N TYR A 36 11.82 -38.38 2.50
CA TYR A 36 12.77 -37.46 3.13
C TYR A 36 12.40 -37.25 4.59
N ALA A 37 13.41 -37.16 5.46
CA ALA A 37 13.24 -36.80 6.86
C ALA A 37 14.28 -35.75 7.25
N TYR A 38 13.93 -34.93 8.22
CA TYR A 38 14.88 -34.03 8.85
C TYR A 38 15.99 -34.82 9.57
N LEU A 39 17.14 -34.19 9.69
CA LEU A 39 18.21 -34.60 10.58
C LEU A 39 18.77 -33.32 11.20
N ASP A 40 18.74 -33.24 12.52
CA ASP A 40 19.39 -32.12 13.20
C ASP A 40 20.90 -32.27 13.15
N THR A 41 21.54 -31.49 12.26
CA THR A 41 23.01 -31.45 12.13
C THR A 41 23.65 -30.31 12.91
N GLU A 42 22.88 -29.42 13.54
CA GLU A 42 23.44 -28.30 14.32
C GLU A 42 23.97 -28.77 15.66
N HIS A 43 23.29 -29.74 16.29
CA HIS A 43 23.65 -30.29 17.60
C HIS A 43 24.38 -31.65 17.53
N ARG A 44 24.87 -32.06 16.34
CA ARG A 44 25.59 -33.33 16.13
C ARG A 44 26.98 -33.10 15.55
N HIS A 45 27.96 -33.91 15.93
CA HIS A 45 29.25 -33.91 15.25
C HIS A 45 29.07 -34.37 13.79
N LYS A 46 29.93 -33.90 12.88
CA LYS A 46 29.79 -34.17 11.44
C LYS A 46 29.79 -35.67 11.14
N ASP A 47 30.66 -36.43 11.80
CA ASP A 47 30.77 -37.88 11.60
C ASP A 47 29.57 -38.64 12.18
N ASP A 48 29.00 -38.17 13.29
CA ASP A 48 27.79 -38.73 13.90
C ASP A 48 26.57 -38.48 13.00
N ALA A 49 26.45 -37.27 12.44
CA ALA A 49 25.42 -36.92 11.48
C ALA A 49 25.50 -37.78 10.21
N GLU A 50 26.71 -38.03 9.70
CA GLU A 50 26.94 -38.90 8.54
C GLU A 50 26.68 -40.38 8.84
N ALA A 51 27.05 -40.87 10.05
CA ALA A 51 26.69 -42.21 10.51
C ALA A 51 25.17 -42.38 10.64
N GLU A 52 24.48 -41.39 11.20
CA GLU A 52 23.03 -41.40 11.36
C GLU A 52 22.31 -41.29 10.00
N ARG A 53 22.82 -40.54 9.02
CA ARG A 53 22.34 -40.57 7.63
C ARG A 53 22.42 -41.98 7.04
N ARG A 54 23.58 -42.65 7.16
CA ARG A 54 23.77 -44.02 6.65
C ARG A 54 22.84 -45.02 7.33
N ARG A 55 22.59 -44.85 8.63
CA ARG A 55 21.63 -45.65 9.38
C ARG A 55 20.18 -45.40 8.93
N ARG A 56 19.74 -44.14 8.87
CA ARG A 56 18.39 -43.75 8.44
C ARG A 56 18.10 -44.09 6.97
N ALA A 57 19.13 -44.16 6.12
CA ALA A 57 19.00 -44.59 4.73
C ALA A 57 18.65 -46.09 4.58
N GLN A 58 18.98 -46.91 5.58
CA GLN A 58 18.58 -48.32 5.64
C GLN A 58 17.17 -48.44 6.24
N PRO A 59 16.30 -49.33 5.73
CA PRO A 59 14.96 -49.54 6.27
C PRO A 59 14.97 -49.86 7.78
N GLN A 60 14.51 -48.91 8.61
CA GLN A 60 14.40 -49.06 10.07
C GLN A 60 12.99 -49.49 10.45
N ALA A 61 12.85 -50.47 11.35
CA ALA A 61 11.56 -50.88 11.90
C ALA A 61 11.04 -49.84 12.92
N VAL A 62 9.79 -49.43 12.76
CA VAL A 62 9.10 -48.40 13.56
C VAL A 62 7.75 -48.96 14.03
N ARG A 63 7.49 -48.91 15.34
CA ARG A 63 6.30 -49.52 15.98
C ARG A 63 5.25 -48.54 16.51
N GLY A 64 5.44 -47.25 16.26
CA GLY A 64 4.49 -46.21 16.67
C GLY A 64 4.96 -44.81 16.29
N TRP A 65 4.02 -43.87 16.29
CA TRP A 65 4.29 -42.46 15.96
C TRP A 65 5.37 -41.83 16.86
N SER A 66 5.33 -42.05 18.18
CA SER A 66 6.33 -41.50 19.11
C SER A 66 7.74 -42.02 18.84
N THR A 67 7.88 -43.30 18.47
CA THR A 67 9.16 -43.89 18.03
C THR A 67 9.66 -43.25 16.75
N PHE A 68 8.77 -42.97 15.79
CA PHE A 68 9.12 -42.26 14.56
C PHE A 68 9.58 -40.82 14.84
N ALA A 69 8.76 -40.04 15.56
CA ALA A 69 9.01 -38.63 15.82
C ALA A 69 10.38 -38.40 16.48
N ALA A 70 10.71 -39.22 17.49
CA ALA A 70 12.01 -39.21 18.15
C ALA A 70 13.16 -39.73 17.27
N ALA A 71 12.95 -40.75 16.44
CA ALA A 71 14.00 -41.32 15.60
C ALA A 71 14.37 -40.45 14.38
N TYR A 72 13.48 -39.55 13.96
CA TYR A 72 13.63 -38.71 12.76
C TYR A 72 13.60 -37.20 13.06
N ASP A 73 13.89 -36.82 14.31
CA ASP A 73 13.99 -35.43 14.80
C ASP A 73 12.75 -34.55 14.45
N VAL A 74 11.55 -35.14 14.42
CA VAL A 74 10.33 -34.45 13.95
C VAL A 74 9.96 -33.29 14.85
N ASP A 75 10.02 -33.48 16.18
CA ASP A 75 9.68 -32.40 17.12
C ASP A 75 10.63 -31.20 16.95
N VAL A 76 11.93 -31.44 16.71
CA VAL A 76 12.93 -30.41 16.42
C VAL A 76 12.62 -29.66 15.12
N LEU A 77 12.16 -30.38 14.08
CA LEU A 77 11.69 -29.76 12.83
C LEU A 77 10.47 -28.86 13.08
N LEU A 78 9.48 -29.33 13.84
CA LEU A 78 8.25 -28.60 14.13
C LEU A 78 8.52 -27.34 14.95
N ASP A 79 9.40 -27.42 15.95
CA ASP A 79 9.79 -26.25 16.75
C ASP A 79 10.54 -25.21 15.91
N LYS A 80 11.39 -25.64 14.96
CA LYS A 80 12.02 -24.73 13.99
C LYS A 80 11.01 -24.07 13.05
N ILE A 81 9.96 -24.78 12.62
CA ILE A 81 8.88 -24.21 11.79
C ILE A 81 8.05 -23.20 12.61
N ARG A 82 7.64 -23.56 13.83
CA ARG A 82 6.89 -22.67 14.73
C ARG A 82 7.67 -21.40 15.06
N ALA A 83 8.96 -21.52 15.35
CA ALA A 83 9.84 -20.38 15.58
C ALA A 83 9.86 -19.42 14.37
N GLN A 84 10.00 -19.95 13.15
CA GLN A 84 9.98 -19.16 11.90
C GLN A 84 8.64 -18.48 11.62
N GLN A 85 7.53 -19.14 11.93
CA GLN A 85 6.18 -18.59 11.79
C GLN A 85 5.90 -17.50 12.85
N SER A 86 6.43 -17.67 14.07
CA SER A 86 6.24 -16.74 15.20
C SER A 86 7.08 -15.46 15.15
N ASP A 87 8.12 -15.40 14.29
CA ASP A 87 9.01 -14.25 14.16
C ASP A 87 8.26 -13.01 13.64
N PRO A 88 8.08 -11.94 14.44
CA PRO A 88 7.32 -10.76 14.02
C PRO A 88 8.03 -9.92 12.94
N THR A 89 9.31 -10.21 12.64
CA THR A 89 10.08 -9.50 11.61
C THR A 89 10.09 -10.21 10.26
N THR A 90 9.91 -11.54 10.21
CA THR A 90 9.92 -12.29 8.95
C THR A 90 8.69 -13.16 8.69
N GLY A 91 7.97 -13.62 9.72
CA GLY A 91 6.67 -14.31 9.62
C GLY A 91 6.62 -15.42 8.58
N ARG A 92 7.70 -16.20 8.44
CA ARG A 92 7.89 -17.05 7.27
C ARG A 92 7.09 -18.35 7.39
N LYS A 93 6.39 -18.69 6.32
CA LYS A 93 5.86 -20.05 6.12
C LYS A 93 7.02 -21.05 6.04
N ALA A 94 6.72 -22.32 6.31
CA ALA A 94 7.67 -23.41 6.13
C ALA A 94 8.29 -23.36 4.72
N THR A 95 9.62 -23.52 4.65
CA THR A 95 10.34 -23.59 3.38
C THR A 95 9.97 -24.85 2.63
N ALA A 96 10.11 -24.83 1.30
CA ALA A 96 9.85 -26.00 0.45
C ALA A 96 10.63 -27.26 0.87
N GLN A 97 11.78 -27.13 1.56
CA GLN A 97 12.51 -28.28 2.11
C GLN A 97 11.86 -28.85 3.37
N GLN A 98 11.40 -27.99 4.29
CA GLN A 98 10.65 -28.42 5.46
C GLN A 98 9.32 -29.08 5.05
N GLU A 99 8.65 -28.56 4.02
CA GLU A 99 7.43 -29.17 3.49
C GLU A 99 7.64 -30.58 2.92
N ARG A 100 8.80 -30.86 2.31
CA ARG A 100 9.18 -32.20 1.85
C ARG A 100 9.35 -33.20 2.99
N TRP A 101 10.05 -32.79 4.06
CA TRP A 101 10.25 -33.64 5.24
C TRP A 101 8.93 -33.97 5.95
N LEU A 102 7.98 -33.03 5.95
CA LEU A 102 6.64 -33.28 6.51
C LEU A 102 5.85 -34.33 5.73
N LEU A 103 5.97 -34.44 4.40
CA LEU A 103 5.20 -35.44 3.63
C LEU A 103 5.41 -36.89 4.09
N LEU A 104 6.62 -37.27 4.48
CA LEU A 104 6.90 -38.59 5.04
C LEU A 104 6.33 -38.72 6.46
N ALA A 105 6.49 -37.68 7.29
CA ALA A 105 6.02 -37.67 8.68
C ALA A 105 4.49 -37.80 8.74
N GLU A 106 3.76 -37.02 7.95
CA GLU A 106 2.29 -37.06 7.83
C GLU A 106 1.81 -38.46 7.39
N ALA A 107 2.49 -39.09 6.43
CA ALA A 107 2.12 -40.44 5.98
C ALA A 107 2.35 -41.53 7.05
N VAL A 108 3.44 -41.42 7.82
CA VAL A 108 3.71 -42.34 8.94
C VAL A 108 2.76 -42.10 10.11
N TYR A 109 2.42 -40.84 10.42
CA TYR A 109 1.36 -40.50 11.37
C TYR A 109 0.03 -41.13 10.96
N ALA A 110 -0.40 -40.88 9.72
CA ALA A 110 -1.65 -41.38 9.17
C ALA A 110 -1.74 -42.91 9.19
N PHE A 111 -0.64 -43.62 8.95
CA PHE A 111 -0.56 -45.08 9.07
C PHE A 111 -0.93 -45.56 10.48
N PHE A 112 -0.29 -45.01 11.51
CA PHE A 112 -0.57 -45.39 12.90
C PHE A 112 -1.97 -44.95 13.36
N ALA A 113 -2.41 -43.74 13.00
CA ALA A 113 -3.75 -43.25 13.31
C ALA A 113 -4.86 -44.16 12.73
N ASN A 114 -4.66 -44.67 11.52
CA ASN A 114 -5.59 -45.56 10.82
C ASN A 114 -5.42 -47.06 11.20
N GLY A 115 -4.63 -47.38 12.24
CA GLY A 115 -4.56 -48.72 12.84
C GLY A 115 -3.37 -49.58 12.42
N GLY A 116 -2.35 -48.99 11.80
CA GLY A 116 -1.05 -49.62 11.61
C GLY A 116 -0.32 -49.88 12.94
N THR A 117 0.59 -50.86 12.97
CA THR A 117 1.31 -51.29 14.19
C THR A 117 2.82 -51.49 14.01
N LEU A 118 3.27 -51.74 12.78
CA LEU A 118 4.68 -51.86 12.41
C LEU A 118 4.83 -51.36 10.97
N CYS A 119 5.78 -50.46 10.74
CA CYS A 119 6.24 -50.09 9.40
C CYS A 119 7.77 -50.10 9.35
N TYR A 120 8.32 -50.15 8.13
CA TYR A 120 9.72 -49.84 7.87
C TYR A 120 9.82 -48.44 7.27
N VAL A 121 10.84 -47.67 7.64
CA VAL A 121 11.13 -46.36 7.05
C VAL A 121 12.54 -46.35 6.49
N GLY A 122 12.69 -46.03 5.21
CA GLY A 122 13.98 -45.82 4.55
C GLY A 122 14.09 -44.39 4.03
N ILE A 123 15.11 -43.66 4.48
CA ILE A 123 15.32 -42.27 4.06
C ILE A 123 16.10 -42.20 2.74
N LEU A 124 15.58 -41.39 1.82
CA LEU A 124 16.23 -41.04 0.57
C LEU A 124 17.18 -39.86 0.80
N ASP A 125 18.28 -39.77 0.04
CA ASP A 125 19.11 -38.56 0.01
C ASP A 125 18.25 -37.37 -0.44
N ASP A 126 18.30 -36.21 0.23
CA ASP A 126 17.48 -35.02 -0.10
C ASP A 126 17.55 -34.62 -1.59
N ASN A 127 18.66 -34.93 -2.28
CA ASN A 127 18.88 -34.69 -3.72
C ASN A 127 18.58 -35.89 -4.62
N ALA A 128 18.09 -37.01 -4.07
CA ALA A 128 17.75 -38.20 -4.83
C ALA A 128 16.65 -37.91 -5.86
N VAL A 129 16.95 -38.22 -7.11
CA VAL A 129 16.03 -38.11 -8.26
C VAL A 129 15.52 -39.46 -8.77
N THR A 130 15.89 -40.55 -8.10
CA THR A 130 15.45 -41.93 -8.39
C THR A 130 15.10 -42.66 -7.09
N LEU A 131 14.32 -43.73 -7.19
CA LEU A 131 13.92 -44.57 -6.04
C LEU A 131 14.73 -45.87 -5.90
N THR A 132 15.49 -46.24 -6.92
CA THR A 132 16.21 -47.52 -6.99
C THR A 132 17.15 -47.74 -5.80
N GLY A 133 17.96 -46.74 -5.45
CA GLY A 133 18.91 -46.82 -4.35
C GLY A 133 20.12 -47.72 -4.64
N ASP A 134 20.81 -48.15 -3.58
CA ASP A 134 22.07 -48.91 -3.63
C ASP A 134 21.93 -50.16 -2.76
N ALA A 135 22.09 -51.34 -3.37
CA ALA A 135 21.95 -52.63 -2.68
C ALA A 135 23.03 -52.86 -1.61
N THR A 136 24.24 -52.36 -1.84
CA THR A 136 25.39 -52.50 -0.91
C THR A 136 25.19 -51.61 0.32
N LYS A 137 24.67 -50.40 0.11
CA LYS A 137 24.30 -49.48 1.21
C LYS A 137 22.93 -49.80 1.83
N ARG A 138 22.19 -50.74 1.22
CA ARG A 138 20.80 -51.11 1.55
C ARG A 138 19.85 -49.90 1.59
N SER A 139 19.96 -49.00 0.62
CA SER A 139 19.12 -47.79 0.51
C SER A 139 18.06 -47.88 -0.60
N GLY A 140 17.03 -47.03 -0.52
CA GLY A 140 15.93 -46.98 -1.50
C GLY A 140 15.19 -48.32 -1.65
N LEU A 141 14.65 -48.57 -2.84
CA LEU A 141 13.99 -49.84 -3.18
C LEU A 141 14.95 -51.04 -3.09
N ALA A 142 16.22 -50.87 -3.43
CA ALA A 142 17.23 -51.92 -3.30
C ALA A 142 17.39 -52.39 -1.84
N GLY A 143 17.34 -51.47 -0.87
CA GLY A 143 17.35 -51.81 0.56
C GLY A 143 16.20 -52.73 0.98
N LEU A 144 15.00 -52.51 0.45
CA LEU A 144 13.80 -53.29 0.77
C LEU A 144 13.87 -54.75 0.30
N THR A 145 14.73 -55.09 -0.66
CA THR A 145 14.94 -56.49 -1.10
C THR A 145 15.44 -57.39 0.05
N THR A 146 16.11 -56.79 1.03
CA THR A 146 16.68 -57.48 2.20
C THR A 146 15.75 -57.52 3.41
N VAL A 147 14.50 -57.06 3.26
CA VAL A 147 13.48 -57.04 4.32
C VAL A 147 12.26 -57.80 3.81
N HIS A 148 12.11 -59.05 4.23
CA HIS A 148 11.04 -59.92 3.74
C HIS A 148 9.67 -59.58 4.35
N ASP A 149 9.62 -59.17 5.63
CA ASP A 149 8.40 -58.79 6.35
C ASP A 149 7.59 -57.66 5.70
N VAL A 150 8.19 -56.89 4.77
CA VAL A 150 7.54 -55.82 4.03
C VAL A 150 6.62 -56.42 2.96
N ASN A 151 5.32 -56.15 3.10
CA ASN A 151 4.24 -56.61 2.22
C ASN A 151 3.48 -55.44 1.55
N MET A 152 3.87 -54.20 1.83
CA MET A 152 3.38 -53.00 1.13
C MET A 152 4.53 -52.02 0.92
N VAL A 153 4.54 -51.26 -0.19
CA VAL A 153 5.52 -50.19 -0.42
C VAL A 153 4.80 -48.90 -0.79
N ALA A 154 5.07 -47.83 -0.05
CA ALA A 154 4.51 -46.51 -0.26
C ALA A 154 5.64 -45.46 -0.35
N VAL A 155 5.48 -44.47 -1.22
CA VAL A 155 6.49 -43.42 -1.43
C VAL A 155 5.79 -42.05 -1.42
N PRO A 156 5.44 -41.51 -0.23
CA PRO A 156 4.65 -40.28 -0.10
C PRO A 156 5.26 -39.07 -0.81
N VAL A 157 6.60 -39.01 -0.87
CA VAL A 157 7.32 -37.90 -1.51
C VAL A 157 7.42 -38.02 -3.04
N LEU A 158 6.93 -39.09 -3.67
CA LEU A 158 7.17 -39.40 -5.10
C LEU A 158 6.81 -38.23 -6.03
N TRP A 159 5.70 -37.55 -5.77
CA TRP A 159 5.27 -36.39 -6.55
C TRP A 159 6.20 -35.17 -6.40
N ASP A 160 6.86 -35.00 -5.26
CA ASP A 160 7.89 -33.97 -5.09
C ASP A 160 9.18 -34.34 -5.87
N ILE A 161 9.58 -35.62 -5.90
CA ILE A 161 10.70 -36.09 -6.71
C ILE A 161 10.43 -35.79 -8.20
N ALA A 162 9.23 -36.11 -8.67
CA ALA A 162 8.79 -35.84 -10.04
C ALA A 162 8.69 -34.33 -10.35
N GLN A 163 8.39 -33.47 -9.37
CA GLN A 163 8.39 -32.02 -9.53
C GLN A 163 9.81 -31.44 -9.62
N ARG A 164 10.76 -31.98 -8.85
CA ARG A 164 12.16 -31.53 -8.85
C ARG A 164 12.96 -32.06 -10.03
N ASN A 165 12.64 -33.26 -10.52
CA ASN A 165 13.19 -33.81 -11.77
C ASN A 165 12.10 -34.28 -12.76
N PRO A 166 11.40 -33.36 -13.44
CA PRO A 166 10.39 -33.73 -14.44
C PRO A 166 10.97 -34.30 -15.74
N PHE A 167 12.29 -34.34 -15.90
CA PHE A 167 12.97 -34.41 -17.19
C PHE A 167 14.01 -35.52 -17.35
N GLY A 168 14.50 -36.08 -16.25
CA GLY A 168 15.82 -36.71 -16.29
C GLY A 168 16.92 -35.65 -16.39
N VAL A 169 18.15 -36.10 -16.65
CA VAL A 169 19.37 -35.32 -16.39
C VAL A 169 19.53 -34.06 -17.25
N ASP A 170 18.84 -33.93 -18.40
CA ASP A 170 19.05 -32.77 -19.27
C ASP A 170 17.82 -32.30 -20.07
N ASN A 171 17.52 -31.01 -20.00
CA ASN A 171 16.69 -30.27 -20.96
C ASN A 171 17.08 -28.78 -20.98
N SER A 172 17.27 -28.21 -22.17
CA SER A 172 17.53 -26.79 -22.39
C SER A 172 16.30 -25.91 -22.18
N ASP A 173 15.12 -26.36 -22.62
CA ASP A 173 13.98 -25.47 -22.84
C ASP A 173 13.38 -24.99 -21.52
N THR A 174 13.31 -25.86 -20.52
CA THR A 174 12.89 -25.47 -19.17
C THR A 174 13.96 -24.72 -18.39
N ARG A 175 15.24 -24.88 -18.72
CA ARG A 175 16.31 -24.01 -18.18
C ARG A 175 16.20 -22.60 -18.77
N ASN A 176 15.88 -22.50 -20.06
CA ASN A 176 15.60 -21.23 -20.73
C ASN A 176 14.35 -20.55 -20.17
N LEU A 177 13.24 -21.29 -19.96
CA LEU A 177 12.01 -20.76 -19.34
C LEU A 177 12.22 -20.36 -17.88
N GLN A 178 12.94 -21.16 -17.08
CA GLN A 178 13.28 -20.79 -15.70
C GLN A 178 14.16 -19.54 -15.67
N SER A 179 15.21 -19.47 -16.49
CA SER A 179 16.08 -18.28 -16.59
C SER A 179 15.32 -17.04 -17.06
N ALA A 180 14.34 -17.18 -17.96
CA ALA A 180 13.45 -16.09 -18.37
C ALA A 180 12.53 -15.64 -17.22
N LEU A 181 12.00 -16.56 -16.41
CA LEU A 181 11.22 -16.26 -15.22
C LEU A 181 12.06 -15.57 -14.13
N ASP A 182 13.27 -16.06 -13.88
CA ASP A 182 14.20 -15.48 -12.90
C ASP A 182 14.56 -14.04 -13.31
N LYS A 183 14.88 -13.83 -14.59
CA LYS A 183 15.12 -12.50 -15.16
C LYS A 183 13.88 -11.58 -15.05
N ALA A 184 12.69 -12.10 -15.34
CA ALA A 184 11.44 -11.34 -15.20
C ALA A 184 11.14 -10.98 -13.72
N ALA A 185 11.51 -11.84 -12.77
CA ALA A 185 11.40 -11.58 -11.35
C ALA A 185 12.37 -10.48 -10.88
N ASP A 186 13.62 -10.49 -11.35
CA ASP A 186 14.61 -9.44 -11.11
C ASP A 186 14.15 -8.09 -11.69
N GLU A 187 13.65 -8.09 -12.93
CA GLU A 187 13.09 -6.90 -13.58
C GLU A 187 11.86 -6.35 -12.82
N ALA A 188 10.93 -7.22 -12.42
CA ALA A 188 9.76 -6.83 -11.62
C ALA A 188 10.16 -6.25 -10.26
N GLN A 189 11.12 -6.86 -9.55
CA GLN A 189 11.63 -6.36 -8.28
C GLN A 189 12.34 -4.99 -8.44
N ALA A 190 13.15 -4.82 -9.49
CA ALA A 190 13.79 -3.54 -9.79
C ALA A 190 12.77 -2.44 -10.10
N LYS A 191 11.74 -2.74 -10.92
CA LYS A 191 10.65 -1.79 -11.23
C LYS A 191 9.82 -1.46 -9.99
N ALA A 192 9.50 -2.45 -9.14
CA ALA A 192 8.77 -2.23 -7.90
C ALA A 192 9.54 -1.32 -6.92
N LYS A 193 10.87 -1.50 -6.80
CA LYS A 193 11.73 -0.60 -6.02
C LYS A 193 11.70 0.83 -6.57
N THR A 194 11.87 1.01 -7.87
CA THR A 194 11.79 2.33 -8.53
C THR A 194 10.43 2.99 -8.30
N ALA A 195 9.33 2.25 -8.42
CA ALA A 195 7.98 2.75 -8.15
C ALA A 195 7.79 3.18 -6.69
N ALA A 196 8.36 2.45 -5.72
CA ALA A 196 8.34 2.82 -4.32
C ALA A 196 9.15 4.11 -4.03
N GLU A 197 10.30 4.28 -4.66
CA GLU A 197 11.12 5.50 -4.55
C GLU A 197 10.40 6.72 -5.18
N SER A 198 9.81 6.57 -6.37
CA SER A 198 9.00 7.63 -6.99
C SER A 198 7.75 7.97 -6.18
N ALA A 199 7.07 6.97 -5.59
CA ALA A 199 5.91 7.21 -4.73
C ALA A 199 6.29 7.92 -3.41
N LYS A 200 7.49 7.68 -2.86
CA LYS A 200 8.01 8.44 -1.72
C LYS A 200 8.23 9.91 -2.09
N ARG A 201 8.89 10.17 -3.23
CA ARG A 201 9.11 11.54 -3.73
C ARG A 201 7.79 12.28 -3.99
N ALA A 202 6.79 11.61 -4.57
CA ALA A 202 5.47 12.21 -4.79
C ALA A 202 4.84 12.73 -3.49
N ARG A 203 4.87 11.94 -2.41
CA ARG A 203 4.39 12.37 -1.07
C ARG A 203 5.20 13.52 -0.47
N GLU A 204 6.50 13.56 -0.71
CA GLU A 204 7.38 14.64 -0.24
C GLU A 204 7.03 15.97 -0.96
N VAL A 205 6.72 15.93 -2.25
CA VAL A 205 6.31 17.12 -3.02
C VAL A 205 4.86 17.53 -2.74
N GLU A 206 3.93 16.58 -2.59
CA GLU A 206 2.55 16.84 -2.15
C GLU A 206 2.52 17.65 -0.84
N LYS A 207 3.32 17.24 0.15
CA LYS A 207 3.49 17.98 1.41
C LYS A 207 4.15 19.37 1.22
N ALA A 208 5.02 19.54 0.23
CA ALA A 208 5.61 20.85 -0.08
C ALA A 208 4.58 21.81 -0.71
N VAL A 209 3.66 21.28 -1.53
CA VAL A 209 2.52 22.05 -2.08
C VAL A 209 1.55 22.49 -0.98
N GLU A 210 1.24 21.62 -0.01
CA GLU A 210 0.44 22.02 1.17
C GLU A 210 1.09 23.19 1.91
N LEU A 211 2.40 23.13 2.14
CA LEU A 211 3.15 24.16 2.88
C LEU A 211 3.24 25.49 2.11
N ALA A 212 3.44 25.44 0.78
CA ALA A 212 3.45 26.62 -0.07
C ALA A 212 2.07 27.29 -0.15
N ASN A 213 0.99 26.50 -0.16
CA ASN A 213 -0.38 27.03 -0.12
C ASN A 213 -0.72 27.65 1.25
N ALA A 214 -0.22 27.12 2.36
CA ALA A 214 -0.36 27.76 3.66
C ALA A 214 0.33 29.14 3.70
N PHE A 215 1.58 29.23 3.22
CA PHE A 215 2.32 30.50 3.14
C PHE A 215 1.65 31.54 2.24
N LYS A 216 0.98 31.10 1.17
CA LYS A 216 0.17 31.99 0.31
C LYS A 216 -1.00 32.62 1.08
N VAL A 217 -1.70 31.85 1.92
CA VAL A 217 -2.82 32.37 2.73
C VAL A 217 -2.33 33.44 3.72
N GLU A 218 -1.22 33.19 4.42
CA GLU A 218 -0.62 34.17 5.35
C GLU A 218 -0.25 35.49 4.62
N ALA A 219 0.24 35.41 3.38
CA ALA A 219 0.58 36.59 2.59
C ALA A 219 -0.65 37.33 2.01
N ASP A 220 -1.72 36.62 1.66
CA ASP A 220 -3.01 37.22 1.27
C ASP A 220 -3.63 37.99 2.46
N ASP A 221 -3.61 37.43 3.67
CA ASP A 221 -4.08 38.07 4.92
C ASP A 221 -3.24 39.31 5.31
N GLY A 222 -1.92 39.24 5.11
CA GLY A 222 -1.00 40.35 5.33
C GLY A 222 -1.30 41.56 4.43
N VAL A 223 -1.61 41.33 3.15
CA VAL A 223 -2.03 42.40 2.23
C VAL A 223 -3.38 42.98 2.63
N ALA A 224 -4.38 42.15 2.96
CA ALA A 224 -5.68 42.64 3.41
C ALA A 224 -5.59 43.56 4.65
N THR A 225 -4.72 43.20 5.59
CA THR A 225 -4.43 44.00 6.79
C THR A 225 -3.77 45.34 6.46
N ALA A 226 -2.81 45.35 5.52
CA ALA A 226 -2.11 46.57 5.10
C ALA A 226 -3.02 47.53 4.30
N THR A 227 -3.92 47.00 3.46
CA THR A 227 -4.89 47.81 2.71
C THR A 227 -5.82 48.59 3.65
N ALA A 228 -6.39 47.92 4.66
CA ALA A 228 -7.27 48.57 5.64
C ALA A 228 -6.58 49.69 6.42
N ALA A 229 -5.27 49.57 6.68
CA ALA A 229 -4.49 50.62 7.34
C ALA A 229 -4.27 51.86 6.45
N VAL A 230 -4.12 51.68 5.13
CA VAL A 230 -4.04 52.80 4.17
C VAL A 230 -5.38 53.54 4.09
N GLU A 231 -6.51 52.83 4.01
CA GLU A 231 -7.84 53.43 3.92
C GLU A 231 -8.17 54.33 5.14
N ASP A 232 -7.84 53.89 6.35
CA ASP A 232 -7.98 54.69 7.59
C ASP A 232 -7.04 55.92 7.61
N ALA A 233 -5.79 55.76 7.16
CA ALA A 233 -4.85 56.88 7.07
C ALA A 233 -5.29 57.96 6.05
N GLU A 234 -5.82 57.56 4.89
CA GLU A 234 -6.35 58.49 3.87
C GLU A 234 -7.52 59.32 4.40
N ALA A 235 -8.49 58.67 5.07
CA ALA A 235 -9.63 59.36 5.67
C ALA A 235 -9.23 60.43 6.70
N ARG A 236 -8.16 60.18 7.48
CA ARG A 236 -7.63 61.11 8.49
C ARG A 236 -6.90 62.32 7.88
N VAL A 237 -6.27 62.15 6.71
CA VAL A 237 -5.61 63.24 5.97
C VAL A 237 -6.66 64.16 5.34
N GLU A 238 -7.69 63.60 4.69
CA GLU A 238 -8.73 64.37 4.01
C GLU A 238 -9.51 65.27 4.99
N ALA A 239 -9.86 64.74 6.17
CA ALA A 239 -10.50 65.52 7.22
C ALA A 239 -9.67 66.74 7.66
N ALA A 240 -8.36 66.56 7.88
CA ALA A 240 -7.47 67.65 8.32
C ALA A 240 -7.22 68.71 7.23
N ARG A 241 -7.33 68.33 5.96
CA ARG A 241 -7.15 69.27 4.84
C ARG A 241 -8.30 70.26 4.75
N LYS A 242 -9.53 69.77 4.92
CA LYS A 242 -10.74 70.61 4.92
C LYS A 242 -10.69 71.71 5.98
N ASP A 243 -10.25 71.36 7.20
CA ASP A 243 -10.14 72.32 8.32
C ASP A 243 -9.15 73.46 8.02
N LEU A 244 -8.10 73.20 7.21
CA LEU A 244 -7.11 74.20 6.82
C LEU A 244 -7.65 75.17 5.75
N ASP A 245 -8.35 74.65 4.74
CA ASP A 245 -8.91 75.45 3.64
C ASP A 245 -9.95 76.48 4.16
N GLU A 246 -10.75 76.11 5.17
CA GLU A 246 -11.70 77.02 5.83
C GLU A 246 -10.98 78.17 6.58
N ALA A 247 -9.81 77.91 7.18
CA ALA A 247 -9.02 78.91 7.89
C ALA A 247 -8.30 79.90 6.95
N GLU A 248 -7.81 79.44 5.79
CA GLU A 248 -7.16 80.32 4.81
C GLU A 248 -8.15 81.34 4.19
N SER A 249 -9.39 80.92 3.94
CA SER A 249 -10.46 81.79 3.43
C SER A 249 -10.76 82.96 4.39
N ALA A 250 -10.80 82.69 5.70
CA ALA A 250 -11.01 83.72 6.73
C ALA A 250 -9.87 84.75 6.78
N LYS A 251 -8.62 84.32 6.57
CA LYS A 251 -7.43 85.19 6.53
C LYS A 251 -7.47 86.18 5.37
N ALA A 252 -7.86 85.74 4.17
CA ALA A 252 -7.88 86.59 2.98
C ALA A 252 -8.75 87.84 3.17
N LYS A 253 -9.96 87.67 3.72
CA LYS A 253 -10.91 88.74 4.00
C LYS A 253 -10.36 89.84 4.93
N ALA A 254 -9.62 89.44 5.97
CA ALA A 254 -9.08 90.39 6.96
C ALA A 254 -7.96 91.30 6.42
N VAL A 255 -7.33 90.96 5.27
CA VAL A 255 -6.30 91.77 4.62
C VAL A 255 -6.91 92.90 3.79
N GLU A 256 -8.07 92.64 3.15
CA GLU A 256 -8.78 93.60 2.32
C GLU A 256 -9.31 94.79 3.14
N ASP A 257 -9.98 94.50 4.26
CA ASP A 257 -10.57 95.49 5.18
C ASP A 257 -9.56 96.50 5.76
N HIS A 258 -8.30 96.09 5.96
CA HIS A 258 -7.23 96.98 6.44
C HIS A 258 -6.79 97.97 5.35
N THR A 259 -6.65 97.50 4.12
CA THR A 259 -6.04 98.26 3.02
C THR A 259 -6.89 99.48 2.63
N ALA A 260 -8.22 99.34 2.65
CA ALA A 260 -9.14 100.44 2.36
C ALA A 260 -9.11 101.58 3.39
N LYS A 261 -8.79 101.27 4.66
CA LYS A 261 -8.82 102.26 5.76
C LYS A 261 -7.57 103.14 5.79
N SER A 262 -6.42 102.57 5.43
CA SER A 262 -5.14 103.29 5.37
C SER A 262 -5.17 104.50 4.42
N GLN A 263 -5.89 104.41 3.30
CA GLN A 263 -5.89 105.45 2.27
C GLN A 263 -6.63 106.74 2.68
N ALA A 264 -7.51 106.68 3.69
CA ALA A 264 -8.31 107.82 4.13
C ALA A 264 -7.54 108.79 5.06
N ASP A 265 -6.51 108.31 5.76
CA ASP A 265 -5.70 109.09 6.70
C ASP A 265 -4.72 110.05 6.00
N ASP A 266 -4.13 109.57 4.89
CA ASP A 266 -3.21 110.34 4.04
C ASP A 266 -3.85 111.61 3.45
N GLU A 267 -5.13 111.54 3.05
CA GLU A 267 -5.83 112.63 2.37
C GLU A 267 -6.20 113.77 3.34
N ALA A 268 -6.65 113.44 4.57
CA ALA A 268 -6.99 114.43 5.60
C ALA A 268 -5.78 115.26 6.04
N THR A 269 -4.60 114.64 6.10
CA THR A 269 -3.33 115.29 6.49
C THR A 269 -2.86 116.36 5.49
N ALA A 270 -3.32 116.29 4.23
CA ALA A 270 -2.93 117.23 3.17
C ALA A 270 -3.66 118.59 3.26
N GLU A 271 -4.93 118.63 3.69
CA GLU A 271 -5.72 119.87 3.77
C GLU A 271 -5.16 120.85 4.82
N VAL A 272 -4.78 120.36 6.01
CA VAL A 272 -4.26 121.18 7.13
C VAL A 272 -3.08 122.07 6.69
N LYS A 273 -2.13 121.51 5.92
CA LYS A 273 -0.95 122.24 5.42
C LYS A 273 -1.27 123.35 4.42
N ALA A 274 -2.43 123.31 3.76
CA ALA A 274 -2.84 124.32 2.80
C ALA A 274 -3.44 125.56 3.49
N VAL A 275 -4.24 125.36 4.55
CA VAL A 275 -4.86 126.45 5.32
C VAL A 275 -3.81 127.35 5.96
N GLN A 276 -2.80 126.75 6.62
CA GLN A 276 -1.78 127.49 7.38
C GLN A 276 -1.05 128.55 6.54
N LYS A 277 -0.75 128.24 5.27
CA LYS A 277 -0.08 129.17 4.34
C LYS A 277 -0.93 130.39 3.98
N VAL A 278 -2.25 130.31 4.09
CA VAL A 278 -3.13 131.47 3.87
C VAL A 278 -2.99 132.45 5.03
N GLN A 279 -3.05 131.95 6.27
CA GLN A 279 -2.96 132.77 7.49
C GLN A 279 -1.67 133.62 7.53
N ASP A 280 -0.52 133.01 7.22
CA ASP A 280 0.78 133.69 7.21
C ASP A 280 0.81 134.85 6.18
N ALA A 281 0.24 134.62 5.00
CA ALA A 281 0.19 135.62 3.92
C ALA A 281 -0.69 136.83 4.29
N VAL A 282 -1.85 136.60 4.94
CA VAL A 282 -2.74 137.70 5.34
C VAL A 282 -2.12 138.57 6.44
N LYS A 283 -1.40 137.97 7.41
CA LYS A 283 -0.70 138.73 8.46
C LYS A 283 0.34 139.71 7.87
N ALA A 284 1.08 139.29 6.84
CA ALA A 284 2.06 140.15 6.17
C ALA A 284 1.44 141.39 5.48
N VAL A 285 0.20 141.29 4.99
CA VAL A 285 -0.54 142.42 4.40
C VAL A 285 -0.83 143.49 5.47
N GLY A 286 -1.30 143.06 6.65
CA GLY A 286 -1.68 143.96 7.74
C GLY A 286 -0.52 144.78 8.33
N GLU A 287 0.70 144.24 8.32
CA GLU A 287 1.88 145.00 8.77
C GLU A 287 2.28 146.09 7.77
N LYS A 288 2.30 145.78 6.46
CA LYS A 288 2.67 146.76 5.42
C LYS A 288 1.72 147.97 5.41
N ALA A 289 0.41 147.75 5.57
CA ALA A 289 -0.58 148.83 5.57
C ALA A 289 -0.33 149.88 6.67
N LYS A 290 0.14 149.46 7.86
CA LYS A 290 0.42 150.40 8.97
C LYS A 290 1.55 151.38 8.66
N ALA A 291 2.59 150.94 7.94
CA ALA A 291 3.75 151.77 7.60
C ALA A 291 3.40 152.98 6.70
N ALA A 292 2.35 152.87 5.87
CA ALA A 292 1.96 153.90 4.91
C ALA A 292 1.48 155.21 5.56
N THR A 293 0.97 155.17 6.81
CA THR A 293 0.35 156.34 7.46
C THR A 293 1.34 157.40 7.98
N ALA A 294 2.65 157.09 8.01
CA ALA A 294 3.66 157.93 8.65
C ALA A 294 4.25 159.04 7.76
N THR A 295 4.12 158.95 6.43
CA THR A 295 4.93 159.75 5.48
C THR A 295 4.11 160.85 4.81
N SER A 296 4.37 162.13 5.12
CA SER A 296 3.63 163.29 4.60
C SER A 296 3.98 163.69 3.15
N LYS A 297 4.20 162.71 2.26
CA LYS A 297 4.51 162.88 0.84
C LYS A 297 3.68 161.91 -0.01
N ALA A 298 3.04 162.41 -1.08
CA ALA A 298 2.14 161.62 -1.92
C ALA A 298 2.81 160.41 -2.59
N GLU A 299 4.00 160.58 -3.18
CA GLU A 299 4.78 159.47 -3.80
C GLU A 299 5.06 158.28 -2.87
N ALA A 300 5.09 158.49 -1.55
CA ALA A 300 5.35 157.41 -0.59
C ALA A 300 4.09 156.56 -0.33
N LEU A 301 2.89 157.11 -0.52
CA LEU A 301 1.63 156.40 -0.34
C LEU A 301 1.34 155.47 -1.53
N GLU A 302 1.62 155.94 -2.74
CA GLU A 302 1.40 155.19 -3.99
C GLU A 302 2.21 153.88 -4.02
N ASN A 303 3.51 153.95 -3.73
CA ASN A 303 4.38 152.77 -3.63
C ASN A 303 3.92 151.76 -2.57
N ALA A 304 3.39 152.23 -1.42
CA ALA A 304 2.90 151.35 -0.37
C ALA A 304 1.58 150.63 -0.75
N ALA A 305 0.75 151.26 -1.57
CA ALA A 305 -0.50 150.67 -2.06
C ALA A 305 -0.26 149.51 -3.04
N ASP A 306 0.68 149.66 -3.98
CA ASP A 306 1.05 148.57 -4.91
C ASP A 306 1.62 147.35 -4.17
N ASP A 307 2.42 147.60 -3.13
CA ASP A 307 3.07 146.57 -2.32
C ASP A 307 2.06 145.74 -1.48
N VAL A 308 0.93 146.34 -1.12
CA VAL A 308 -0.24 145.68 -0.50
C VAL A 308 -1.02 144.87 -1.52
N LEU A 309 -1.30 145.44 -2.70
CA LEU A 309 -2.07 144.79 -3.77
C LEU A 309 -1.38 143.50 -4.26
N GLY A 310 -0.05 143.53 -4.37
CA GLY A 310 0.76 142.35 -4.71
C GLY A 310 0.67 141.21 -3.68
N ALA A 311 0.65 141.55 -2.39
CA ALA A 311 0.57 140.57 -1.30
C ALA A 311 -0.83 139.92 -1.19
N VAL A 312 -1.90 140.70 -1.32
CA VAL A 312 -3.29 140.20 -1.35
C VAL A 312 -3.51 139.22 -2.50
N THR A 313 -2.99 139.55 -3.69
CA THR A 313 -3.09 138.69 -4.89
C THR A 313 -2.42 137.32 -4.69
N ALA A 314 -1.35 137.25 -3.89
CA ALA A 314 -0.70 135.99 -3.54
C ALA A 314 -1.54 135.15 -2.56
N ALA A 315 -2.12 135.77 -1.53
CA ALA A 315 -2.99 135.09 -0.56
C ALA A 315 -4.24 134.49 -1.20
N LEU A 316 -4.90 135.23 -2.10
CA LEU A 316 -6.08 134.78 -2.85
C LEU A 316 -5.81 133.53 -3.72
N ARG A 317 -4.58 133.35 -4.25
CA ARG A 317 -4.19 132.13 -4.98
C ARG A 317 -4.03 130.91 -4.08
N ALA A 318 -3.59 131.09 -2.83
CA ALA A 318 -3.48 130.00 -1.86
C ALA A 318 -4.87 129.56 -1.37
N ALA A 319 -5.73 130.52 -1.02
CA ALA A 319 -7.09 130.26 -0.51
C ALA A 319 -7.96 129.44 -1.49
N LYS A 320 -7.83 129.68 -2.81
CA LYS A 320 -8.57 128.92 -3.85
C LYS A 320 -8.31 127.40 -3.87
N ARG A 321 -7.34 126.88 -3.11
CA ARG A 321 -7.06 125.43 -2.99
C ARG A 321 -7.64 124.78 -1.74
N VAL A 322 -8.33 125.53 -0.89
CA VAL A 322 -8.93 125.03 0.36
C VAL A 322 -10.45 125.08 0.23
N LYS A 323 -11.13 123.95 0.49
CA LYS A 323 -12.60 123.92 0.55
C LYS A 323 -13.12 124.84 1.67
N GLY A 324 -14.15 125.62 1.37
CA GLY A 324 -14.88 126.42 2.37
C GLY A 324 -14.27 127.78 2.75
N VAL A 325 -13.07 128.14 2.26
CA VAL A 325 -12.37 129.40 2.61
C VAL A 325 -12.93 130.62 1.84
N ALA A 326 -14.26 130.75 1.80
CA ALA A 326 -14.96 131.82 1.11
C ALA A 326 -14.84 133.17 1.84
N GLU A 327 -15.02 133.18 3.17
CA GLU A 327 -15.02 134.39 3.98
C GLU A 327 -13.65 135.10 3.99
N VAL A 328 -12.56 134.32 4.03
CA VAL A 328 -11.18 134.84 3.95
C VAL A 328 -10.90 135.47 2.58
N VAL A 329 -11.44 134.90 1.51
CA VAL A 329 -11.32 135.45 0.14
C VAL A 329 -12.04 136.80 0.05
N THR A 330 -13.28 136.87 0.53
CA THR A 330 -14.06 138.13 0.52
C THR A 330 -13.40 139.23 1.35
N ALA A 331 -12.86 138.90 2.52
CA ALA A 331 -12.16 139.87 3.36
C ALA A 331 -10.86 140.39 2.71
N LEU A 332 -10.14 139.53 1.98
CA LEU A 332 -8.95 139.92 1.23
C LEU A 332 -9.27 140.86 0.04
N ASP A 333 -10.37 140.64 -0.67
CA ASP A 333 -10.78 141.49 -1.79
C ASP A 333 -11.10 142.94 -1.36
N ASP A 334 -11.65 143.18 -0.15
CA ASP A 334 -11.89 144.53 0.39
C ASP A 334 -10.57 145.30 0.66
N VAL A 335 -9.51 144.58 1.07
CA VAL A 335 -8.17 145.18 1.25
C VAL A 335 -7.61 145.68 -0.08
N ALA A 336 -7.75 144.89 -1.14
CA ALA A 336 -7.31 145.26 -2.48
C ALA A 336 -8.04 146.51 -3.00
N ALA A 337 -9.36 146.57 -2.82
CA ALA A 337 -10.16 147.71 -3.26
C ALA A 337 -9.72 149.03 -2.59
N LYS A 338 -9.49 149.03 -1.28
CA LYS A 338 -9.06 150.24 -0.54
C LYS A 338 -7.62 150.66 -0.85
N ALA A 339 -6.75 149.73 -1.23
CA ALA A 339 -5.40 150.06 -1.67
C ALA A 339 -5.42 150.87 -2.98
N ASP A 340 -6.28 150.51 -3.93
CA ASP A 340 -6.28 151.13 -5.27
C ASP A 340 -6.89 152.54 -5.30
N ASP A 341 -7.83 152.84 -4.38
CA ASP A 341 -8.37 154.20 -4.21
C ASP A 341 -7.37 155.19 -3.59
N ALA A 342 -6.42 154.71 -2.78
CA ALA A 342 -5.42 155.56 -2.12
C ALA A 342 -4.49 156.30 -3.10
N LYS A 343 -4.31 155.77 -4.32
CA LYS A 343 -3.41 156.33 -5.36
C LYS A 343 -3.87 157.68 -5.92
N LYS A 344 -5.14 158.07 -5.73
CA LYS A 344 -5.79 159.19 -6.45
C LYS A 344 -5.76 160.54 -5.70
N VAL A 345 -5.05 160.64 -4.58
CA VAL A 345 -5.17 161.74 -3.61
C VAL A 345 -4.09 162.81 -3.79
N THR A 346 -4.51 164.09 -3.90
CA THR A 346 -3.59 165.25 -3.92
C THR A 346 -3.26 165.76 -2.51
N GLN A 347 -2.23 166.62 -2.42
CA GLN A 347 -1.35 166.85 -1.26
C GLN A 347 -1.98 167.16 0.13
N GLY A 348 -3.30 167.40 0.23
CA GLY A 348 -3.99 167.68 1.49
C GLY A 348 -4.45 166.46 2.30
N ASP A 349 -4.81 165.34 1.65
CA ASP A 349 -5.63 164.28 2.28
C ASP A 349 -4.93 162.92 2.51
N VAL A 350 -3.63 162.82 2.20
CA VAL A 350 -2.80 161.59 2.22
C VAL A 350 -2.99 160.71 3.46
N LYS A 351 -3.12 161.31 4.65
CA LYS A 351 -3.20 160.58 5.93
C LYS A 351 -4.50 159.79 6.13
N LYS A 352 -5.60 160.19 5.47
CA LYS A 352 -6.91 159.52 5.60
C LYS A 352 -6.95 158.20 4.83
N ALA A 353 -6.35 158.17 3.63
CA ALA A 353 -6.33 157.00 2.77
C ALA A 353 -5.54 155.83 3.37
N GLY A 354 -4.36 156.10 3.95
CA GLY A 354 -3.52 155.05 4.57
C GLY A 354 -4.20 154.32 5.73
N GLN A 355 -5.08 154.99 6.50
CA GLN A 355 -5.78 154.35 7.62
C GLN A 355 -6.82 153.32 7.14
N ALA A 356 -7.54 153.62 6.05
CA ALA A 356 -8.63 152.77 5.56
C ALA A 356 -8.16 151.38 5.08
N ILE A 357 -6.92 151.28 4.58
CA ILE A 357 -6.29 150.02 4.16
C ILE A 357 -5.98 149.14 5.38
N ALA A 358 -5.45 149.74 6.45
CA ALA A 358 -5.06 149.02 7.67
C ALA A 358 -6.25 148.37 8.37
N ASP A 359 -7.38 149.08 8.44
CA ASP A 359 -8.60 148.59 9.08
C ASP A 359 -9.18 147.37 8.32
N ALA A 360 -9.16 147.39 6.98
CA ALA A 360 -9.60 146.24 6.16
C ALA A 360 -8.69 145.01 6.32
N ALA A 361 -7.37 145.22 6.34
CA ALA A 361 -6.41 144.13 6.46
C ALA A 361 -6.52 143.37 7.79
N GLN A 362 -6.99 144.04 8.85
CA GLN A 362 -7.13 143.42 10.17
C GLN A 362 -8.31 142.43 10.24
N GLU A 363 -9.41 142.65 9.52
CA GLU A 363 -10.55 141.73 9.53
C GLU A 363 -10.25 140.45 8.72
N ALA A 364 -9.45 140.55 7.65
CA ALA A 364 -9.01 139.40 6.87
C ALA A 364 -8.16 138.41 7.67
N VAL A 365 -7.33 138.88 8.62
CA VAL A 365 -6.52 138.00 9.50
C VAL A 365 -7.42 137.12 10.36
N LYS A 366 -8.49 137.70 10.91
CA LYS A 366 -9.41 137.03 11.83
C LYS A 366 -10.23 135.93 11.15
N ALA A 367 -10.62 136.15 9.89
CA ALA A 367 -11.27 135.11 9.08
C ALA A 367 -10.34 133.91 8.82
N ALA A 368 -9.03 134.15 8.63
CA ALA A 368 -8.06 133.08 8.36
C ALA A 368 -7.80 132.18 9.58
N GLU A 369 -7.95 132.70 10.80
CA GLU A 369 -7.73 131.95 12.04
C GLU A 369 -8.80 130.88 12.28
N GLY A 370 -10.08 131.16 12.01
CA GLY A 370 -11.17 130.19 12.21
C GLY A 370 -11.15 128.97 11.28
N ALA A 371 -10.42 129.02 10.15
CA ALA A 371 -10.35 127.94 9.19
C ALA A 371 -9.35 126.82 9.57
N VAL A 372 -8.38 127.09 10.46
CA VAL A 372 -7.31 126.16 10.82
C VAL A 372 -7.81 125.07 11.78
N ASP A 373 -8.66 125.44 12.74
CA ASP A 373 -9.16 124.52 13.77
C ASP A 373 -9.96 123.35 13.18
N VAL A 374 -10.87 123.64 12.24
CA VAL A 374 -11.77 122.64 11.61
C VAL A 374 -10.99 121.56 10.85
N ALA A 375 -9.87 121.90 10.21
CA ALA A 375 -9.07 120.94 9.47
C ALA A 375 -8.35 119.94 10.40
N THR A 376 -8.08 120.33 11.64
CA THR A 376 -7.27 119.55 12.58
C THR A 376 -8.06 118.39 13.23
N ASP A 377 -9.35 118.59 13.52
CA ASP A 377 -10.20 117.55 14.13
C ASP A 377 -10.48 116.37 13.18
N ASN A 378 -10.59 116.63 11.87
CA ASN A 378 -10.87 115.60 10.87
C ASN A 378 -9.78 114.53 10.78
N ALA A 379 -8.50 114.94 10.81
CA ALA A 379 -7.37 114.01 10.70
C ALA A 379 -7.31 113.02 11.86
N LYS A 380 -7.65 113.45 13.08
CA LYS A 380 -7.59 112.59 14.28
C LYS A 380 -8.53 111.39 14.21
N THR A 381 -9.67 111.52 13.54
CA THR A 381 -10.72 110.48 13.49
C THR A 381 -10.36 109.34 12.52
N ALA A 382 -9.51 109.60 11.50
CA ALA A 382 -9.12 108.58 10.53
C ALA A 382 -8.14 107.55 11.13
N ASN A 383 -7.14 108.02 11.88
CA ASN A 383 -6.10 107.19 12.48
C ASN A 383 -6.65 106.07 13.39
N ASP A 384 -7.59 106.39 14.29
CA ASP A 384 -8.19 105.41 15.23
C ASP A 384 -8.89 104.21 14.53
N VAL A 385 -9.34 104.39 13.28
CA VAL A 385 -10.04 103.35 12.50
C VAL A 385 -9.07 102.35 11.87
N CYS A 386 -7.81 102.73 11.65
CA CYS A 386 -6.79 101.90 11.01
C CYS A 386 -6.25 100.82 11.98
N ASP A 387 -5.89 101.21 13.20
CA ASP A 387 -5.29 100.33 14.23
C ASP A 387 -6.17 99.09 14.54
N ALA A 388 -7.49 99.27 14.58
CA ALA A 388 -8.43 98.18 14.85
C ALA A 388 -8.38 97.06 13.79
N ALA A 389 -8.04 97.36 12.54
CA ALA A 389 -7.99 96.38 11.46
C ALA A 389 -6.72 95.51 11.50
N LEU A 390 -5.58 96.06 11.96
CA LEU A 390 -4.33 95.32 12.11
C LEU A 390 -4.43 94.13 13.09
N ILE A 391 -5.16 94.32 14.20
CA ILE A 391 -5.33 93.29 15.23
C ILE A 391 -6.13 92.09 14.71
N ALA A 392 -7.16 92.34 13.89
CA ALA A 392 -8.01 91.29 13.33
C ALA A 392 -7.22 90.38 12.36
N ARG A 393 -6.43 90.97 11.47
CA ARG A 393 -5.59 90.24 10.51
C ARG A 393 -4.64 89.24 11.20
N ARG A 394 -3.95 89.67 12.25
CA ARG A 394 -2.90 88.86 12.89
C ARG A 394 -3.43 87.58 13.54
N ARG A 395 -4.63 87.62 14.12
CA ARG A 395 -5.29 86.42 14.69
C ARG A 395 -5.61 85.36 13.64
N ALA A 396 -5.92 85.75 12.41
CA ALA A 396 -6.19 84.79 11.33
C ALA A 396 -4.90 84.16 10.78
N GLU A 397 -3.78 84.89 10.80
CA GLU A 397 -2.46 84.37 10.44
C GLU A 397 -1.99 83.27 11.42
N ASP A 398 -2.20 83.45 12.74
CA ASP A 398 -1.83 82.47 13.77
C ASP A 398 -2.65 81.16 13.68
N LEU A 399 -3.94 81.23 13.32
CA LEU A 399 -4.81 80.04 13.22
C LEU A 399 -4.35 79.10 12.09
N VAL A 400 -4.07 79.64 10.90
CA VAL A 400 -3.56 78.86 9.75
C VAL A 400 -2.24 78.16 10.10
N ALA A 401 -1.34 78.84 10.82
CA ALA A 401 -0.08 78.26 11.28
C ALA A 401 -0.28 77.08 12.25
N SER A 402 -1.32 77.11 13.08
CA SER A 402 -1.61 76.04 14.05
C SER A 402 -2.15 74.74 13.42
N LEU A 403 -2.79 74.81 12.26
CA LEU A 403 -3.42 73.67 11.57
C LEU A 403 -2.52 73.01 10.51
N GLY A 404 -1.54 73.73 9.96
CA GLY A 404 -0.63 73.20 8.93
C GLY A 404 0.31 72.08 9.41
N THR A 405 0.83 72.16 10.64
CA THR A 405 1.79 71.18 11.17
C THR A 405 1.18 69.79 11.41
N PRO A 406 -0.03 69.66 12.01
CA PRO A 406 -0.72 68.38 12.14
C PRO A 406 -1.05 67.70 10.81
N LEU A 407 -1.37 68.47 9.76
CA LEU A 407 -1.67 67.92 8.43
C LEU A 407 -0.44 67.22 7.83
N HIS A 408 0.74 67.84 7.94
CA HIS A 408 1.99 67.27 7.42
C HIS A 408 2.34 65.93 8.10
N ALA A 409 2.17 65.84 9.43
CA ALA A 409 2.44 64.60 10.17
C ALA A 409 1.53 63.43 9.72
N ARG A 410 0.24 63.70 9.44
CA ARG A 410 -0.70 62.68 8.92
C ARG A 410 -0.36 62.25 7.49
N GLN A 411 0.17 63.16 6.66
CA GLN A 411 0.64 62.82 5.32
C GLN A 411 1.82 61.83 5.38
N THR A 412 2.76 62.00 6.30
CA THR A 412 3.86 61.05 6.53
C THR A 412 3.36 59.67 7.00
N GLU A 413 2.36 59.63 7.91
CA GLU A 413 1.76 58.37 8.39
C GLU A 413 1.08 57.58 7.24
N LEU A 414 0.48 58.30 6.27
CA LEU A 414 -0.08 57.72 5.05
C LEU A 414 1.00 57.15 4.11
N GLU A 415 2.12 57.87 3.92
CA GLU A 415 3.24 57.40 3.10
C GLU A 415 3.90 56.14 3.70
N ASP A 416 4.08 56.09 5.02
CA ASP A 416 4.53 54.89 5.74
C ASP A 416 3.56 53.71 5.56
N SER A 417 2.25 53.96 5.63
CA SER A 417 1.22 52.93 5.47
C SER A 417 1.18 52.37 4.04
N ARG A 418 1.29 53.24 3.03
CA ARG A 418 1.42 52.83 1.61
C ARG A 418 2.70 52.03 1.35
N THR A 419 3.81 52.40 2.01
CA THR A 419 5.09 51.67 1.91
C THR A 419 4.97 50.25 2.50
N ARG A 420 4.22 50.08 3.60
CA ARG A 420 3.92 48.75 4.17
C ARG A 420 3.04 47.92 3.23
N LEU A 421 2.02 48.52 2.61
CA LEU A 421 1.18 47.84 1.62
C LEU A 421 2.02 47.30 0.44
N HIS A 422 2.86 48.14 -0.18
CA HIS A 422 3.75 47.70 -1.26
C HIS A 422 4.74 46.60 -0.84
N THR A 423 5.16 46.60 0.43
CA THR A 423 6.01 45.53 0.97
C THR A 423 5.24 44.21 1.06
N ALA A 424 4.01 44.23 1.59
CA ALA A 424 3.14 43.05 1.67
C ALA A 424 2.75 42.53 0.27
N GLU A 425 2.46 43.40 -0.69
CA GLU A 425 2.20 43.04 -2.10
C GLU A 425 3.41 42.32 -2.74
N ALA A 426 4.63 42.78 -2.45
CA ALA A 426 5.85 42.14 -2.94
C ALA A 426 6.11 40.76 -2.30
N GLU A 427 5.74 40.57 -1.03
CA GLU A 427 5.82 39.27 -0.34
C GLU A 427 4.77 38.29 -0.87
N ARG A 428 3.53 38.74 -1.08
CA ARG A 428 2.47 37.99 -1.77
C ARG A 428 2.90 37.54 -3.17
N GLY A 429 3.55 38.41 -3.94
CA GLY A 429 4.11 38.06 -5.25
C GLY A 429 5.14 36.92 -5.19
N LYS A 430 6.01 36.91 -4.17
CA LYS A 430 6.97 35.81 -3.94
C LYS A 430 6.27 34.51 -3.56
N ALA A 431 5.31 34.57 -2.63
CA ALA A 431 4.54 33.40 -2.18
C ALA A 431 3.79 32.73 -3.34
N LEU A 432 3.16 33.53 -4.21
CA LEU A 432 2.41 33.03 -5.37
C LEU A 432 3.33 32.37 -6.41
N LEU A 433 4.52 32.92 -6.65
CA LEU A 433 5.52 32.29 -7.51
C LEU A 433 6.02 30.95 -6.93
N THR A 434 6.26 30.89 -5.62
CA THR A 434 6.68 29.65 -4.93
C THR A 434 5.63 28.54 -5.03
N ALA A 435 4.34 28.88 -4.83
CA ALA A 435 3.24 27.93 -4.99
C ALA A 435 3.15 27.40 -6.43
N GLN A 436 3.23 28.28 -7.45
CA GLN A 436 3.22 27.87 -8.85
C GLN A 436 4.38 26.94 -9.22
N THR A 437 5.59 27.18 -8.70
CA THR A 437 6.72 26.27 -8.93
C THR A 437 6.50 24.91 -8.27
N ALA A 438 5.96 24.87 -7.04
CA ALA A 438 5.69 23.63 -6.32
C ALA A 438 4.62 22.77 -7.03
N GLU A 439 3.54 23.39 -7.54
CA GLU A 439 2.49 22.69 -8.29
C GLU A 439 3.02 22.08 -9.60
N SER A 440 3.89 22.80 -10.33
CA SER A 440 4.50 22.31 -11.57
C SER A 440 5.45 21.13 -11.34
N ASP A 441 6.27 21.20 -10.28
CA ASP A 441 7.13 20.09 -9.89
C ASP A 441 6.33 18.88 -9.37
N ALA A 442 5.20 19.11 -8.68
CA ALA A 442 4.30 18.06 -8.21
C ALA A 442 3.70 17.25 -9.38
N ASP A 443 3.15 17.91 -10.39
CA ASP A 443 2.58 17.24 -11.58
C ASP A 443 3.66 16.42 -12.31
N LYS A 444 4.87 16.96 -12.48
CA LYS A 444 5.99 16.22 -13.07
C LYS A 444 6.33 14.94 -12.28
N VAL A 445 6.53 15.05 -10.96
CA VAL A 445 6.88 13.91 -10.10
C VAL A 445 5.73 12.90 -10.03
N LEU A 446 4.47 13.34 -10.03
CA LEU A 446 3.30 12.48 -10.05
C LEU A 446 3.21 11.67 -11.36
N ARG A 447 3.44 12.29 -12.51
CA ARG A 447 3.51 11.60 -13.82
C ARG A 447 4.63 10.54 -13.84
N GLU A 448 5.80 10.87 -13.31
CA GLU A 448 6.92 9.92 -13.16
C GLU A 448 6.54 8.73 -12.25
N ALA A 449 5.87 8.98 -11.13
CA ALA A 449 5.40 7.94 -10.22
C ALA A 449 4.29 7.05 -10.81
N VAL A 450 3.33 7.63 -11.54
CA VAL A 450 2.29 6.88 -12.26
C VAL A 450 2.91 5.98 -13.33
N LYS A 451 3.87 6.50 -14.11
CA LYS A 451 4.62 5.73 -15.10
C LYS A 451 5.39 4.57 -14.45
N ALA A 452 6.16 4.84 -13.39
CA ALA A 452 6.93 3.80 -12.68
C ALA A 452 6.02 2.70 -12.10
N ARG A 453 4.85 3.07 -11.57
CA ARG A 453 3.84 2.10 -11.10
C ARG A 453 3.27 1.25 -12.24
N GLY A 454 2.98 1.86 -13.40
CA GLY A 454 2.53 1.14 -14.59
C GLY A 454 3.56 0.13 -15.09
N GLU A 455 4.84 0.52 -15.16
CA GLU A 455 5.95 -0.37 -15.52
C GLU A 455 6.12 -1.53 -14.52
N ALA A 456 5.96 -1.28 -13.22
CA ALA A 456 6.03 -2.32 -12.18
C ALA A 456 4.88 -3.34 -12.29
N VAL A 457 3.64 -2.87 -12.52
CA VAL A 457 2.48 -3.74 -12.74
C VAL A 457 2.66 -4.59 -14.00
N HIS A 458 3.16 -4.00 -15.08
CA HIS A 458 3.42 -4.74 -16.32
C HIS A 458 4.52 -5.81 -16.14
N ALA A 459 5.61 -5.49 -15.44
CA ALA A 459 6.68 -6.45 -15.17
C ALA A 459 6.20 -7.64 -14.30
N GLU A 460 5.36 -7.39 -13.29
CA GLU A 460 4.78 -8.47 -12.47
C GLU A 460 3.78 -9.32 -13.27
N GLN A 461 3.03 -8.72 -14.20
CA GLN A 461 2.18 -9.48 -15.13
C GLN A 461 3.02 -10.39 -16.06
N VAL A 462 4.10 -9.86 -16.64
CA VAL A 462 5.03 -10.66 -17.48
C VAL A 462 5.65 -11.81 -16.68
N ARG A 463 6.03 -11.57 -15.41
CA ARG A 463 6.49 -12.61 -14.49
C ARG A 463 5.42 -13.68 -14.25
N ALA A 464 4.17 -13.28 -14.01
CA ALA A 464 3.06 -14.21 -13.78
C ALA A 464 2.75 -15.06 -15.02
N ASP A 465 2.77 -14.46 -16.21
CA ASP A 465 2.54 -15.16 -17.48
C ASP A 465 3.70 -16.13 -17.81
N ALA A 466 4.95 -15.74 -17.53
CA ALA A 466 6.11 -16.63 -17.64
C ALA A 466 6.05 -17.81 -16.66
N ALA A 467 5.62 -17.56 -15.41
CA ALA A 467 5.42 -18.61 -14.42
C ALA A 467 4.33 -19.61 -14.83
N ARG A 468 3.23 -19.11 -15.40
CA ARG A 468 2.15 -19.93 -15.96
C ARG A 468 2.62 -20.78 -17.13
N ALA A 469 3.30 -20.19 -18.11
CA ALA A 469 3.84 -20.91 -19.26
C ALA A 469 4.85 -22.01 -18.86
N LEU A 470 5.68 -21.75 -17.83
CA LEU A 470 6.57 -22.75 -17.25
C LEU A 470 5.80 -23.88 -16.54
N ALA A 471 4.72 -23.56 -15.82
CA ALA A 471 3.86 -24.56 -15.17
C ALA A 471 3.14 -25.46 -16.21
N ASP A 472 2.55 -24.86 -17.24
CA ASP A 472 1.87 -25.57 -18.33
C ASP A 472 2.84 -26.50 -19.09
N SER A 473 4.08 -26.04 -19.31
CA SER A 473 5.16 -26.84 -19.90
C SER A 473 5.66 -27.97 -18.99
N ARG A 474 5.63 -27.78 -17.67
CA ARG A 474 6.09 -28.76 -16.68
C ARG A 474 5.04 -29.82 -16.36
N ALA A 475 3.76 -29.48 -16.25
CA ALA A 475 2.75 -30.39 -15.70
C ALA A 475 2.65 -31.77 -16.41
N PRO A 476 2.69 -31.87 -17.76
CA PRO A 476 2.72 -33.17 -18.43
C PRO A 476 4.00 -33.96 -18.14
N ARG A 477 5.16 -33.28 -18.11
CA ARG A 477 6.47 -33.89 -17.83
C ARG A 477 6.59 -34.38 -16.38
N ILE A 478 6.05 -33.63 -15.42
CA ILE A 478 5.93 -34.07 -14.01
C ILE A 478 5.10 -35.36 -13.93
N ARG A 479 3.97 -35.45 -14.65
CA ARG A 479 3.18 -36.68 -14.71
C ARG A 479 3.98 -37.85 -15.30
N THR A 480 4.71 -37.65 -16.40
CA THR A 480 5.58 -38.70 -16.98
C THR A 480 6.69 -39.15 -16.02
N ALA A 481 7.35 -38.22 -15.33
CA ALA A 481 8.35 -38.54 -14.31
C ALA A 481 7.73 -39.33 -13.15
N ALA A 482 6.57 -38.91 -12.64
CA ALA A 482 5.83 -39.64 -11.61
C ALA A 482 5.45 -41.07 -12.07
N GLN A 483 4.95 -41.23 -13.31
CA GLN A 483 4.68 -42.56 -13.88
C GLN A 483 5.93 -43.45 -13.91
N SER A 484 7.09 -42.91 -14.25
CA SER A 484 8.35 -43.67 -14.25
C SER A 484 8.73 -44.13 -12.84
N LEU A 485 8.66 -43.22 -11.85
CA LEU A 485 8.96 -43.57 -10.45
C LEU A 485 7.96 -44.58 -9.89
N MET A 486 6.67 -44.48 -10.24
CA MET A 486 5.65 -45.46 -9.84
C MET A 486 5.91 -46.83 -10.46
N LYS A 487 6.33 -46.90 -11.73
CA LYS A 487 6.76 -48.14 -12.38
C LYS A 487 7.93 -48.80 -11.65
N ASP A 488 8.93 -48.04 -11.19
CA ASP A 488 10.04 -48.59 -10.42
C ASP A 488 9.56 -49.27 -9.12
N VAL A 489 8.58 -48.68 -8.43
CA VAL A 489 7.96 -49.24 -7.22
C VAL A 489 7.14 -50.48 -7.55
N VAL A 490 6.29 -50.45 -8.59
CA VAL A 490 5.47 -51.59 -9.03
C VAL A 490 6.36 -52.77 -9.44
N ALA A 491 7.37 -52.53 -10.28
CA ALA A 491 8.29 -53.56 -10.74
C ALA A 491 9.17 -54.10 -9.59
N HIS A 492 9.49 -53.29 -8.57
CA HIS A 492 10.10 -53.80 -7.32
C HIS A 492 9.14 -54.75 -6.58
N CYS A 493 7.86 -54.38 -6.46
CA CYS A 493 6.86 -55.18 -5.79
C CYS A 493 6.62 -56.53 -6.50
N HIS A 494 6.50 -56.53 -7.83
CA HIS A 494 6.42 -57.74 -8.65
C HIS A 494 7.67 -58.63 -8.48
N ARG A 495 8.89 -58.09 -8.63
CA ARG A 495 10.13 -58.86 -8.44
C ARG A 495 10.29 -59.46 -7.05
N ALA A 496 9.70 -58.85 -6.02
CA ALA A 496 9.72 -59.37 -4.66
C ALA A 496 8.62 -60.43 -4.41
N GLY A 497 7.54 -60.43 -5.21
CA GLY A 497 6.42 -61.38 -5.15
C GLY A 497 5.50 -61.26 -3.92
N ASN A 498 6.02 -60.81 -2.77
CA ASN A 498 5.31 -60.83 -1.49
C ASN A 498 4.74 -59.46 -1.05
N ARG A 499 4.79 -58.43 -1.90
CA ARG A 499 4.39 -57.06 -1.54
C ARG A 499 3.71 -56.31 -2.67
N LEU A 500 2.88 -55.33 -2.34
CA LEU A 500 2.18 -54.46 -3.31
C LEU A 500 2.54 -52.98 -3.14
N ALA A 501 2.55 -52.23 -4.24
CA ALA A 501 2.73 -50.80 -4.27
C ALA A 501 1.41 -50.08 -3.94
N VAL A 502 1.43 -49.21 -2.92
CA VAL A 502 0.36 -48.24 -2.63
C VAL A 502 0.76 -46.91 -3.24
N LEU A 503 0.10 -46.55 -4.34
CA LEU A 503 0.45 -45.40 -5.17
C LEU A 503 -0.55 -44.26 -4.99
N ASP A 504 -0.05 -43.04 -5.09
CA ASP A 504 -0.84 -41.82 -4.95
C ASP A 504 -1.10 -41.18 -6.31
N GLY A 505 -2.35 -40.86 -6.62
CA GLY A 505 -2.71 -40.07 -7.80
C GLY A 505 -2.13 -38.63 -7.73
N PRO A 506 -2.23 -37.86 -8.83
CA PRO A 506 -1.79 -36.47 -8.86
C PRO A 506 -2.45 -35.61 -7.76
N PRO A 507 -1.69 -34.71 -7.10
CA PRO A 507 -2.22 -33.80 -6.07
C PRO A 507 -3.16 -32.74 -6.65
N THR A 508 -2.76 -32.21 -7.79
CA THR A 508 -3.32 -31.14 -8.63
C THR A 508 -4.55 -31.46 -9.49
N PRO A 509 -5.81 -31.61 -9.03
CA PRO A 509 -6.93 -31.57 -9.96
C PRO A 509 -6.89 -30.26 -10.74
N ASP A 510 -6.86 -30.35 -12.07
CA ASP A 510 -7.00 -29.18 -12.95
C ASP A 510 -8.45 -28.68 -12.81
N PRO A 511 -8.68 -27.55 -12.12
CA PRO A 511 -10.02 -27.19 -11.71
C PRO A 511 -10.77 -26.70 -12.93
N LEU A 512 -11.86 -27.41 -13.27
CA LEU A 512 -12.75 -27.20 -14.42
C LEU A 512 -12.30 -27.87 -15.74
N THR A 513 -12.45 -29.20 -15.87
CA THR A 513 -12.96 -29.86 -17.10
C THR A 513 -13.04 -31.39 -16.96
N SER A 514 -13.87 -32.03 -17.81
CA SER A 514 -13.83 -33.48 -18.07
C SER A 514 -12.49 -33.97 -18.68
N ALA A 515 -11.63 -33.05 -19.13
CA ALA A 515 -10.27 -33.33 -19.55
C ALA A 515 -9.36 -33.79 -18.40
N TRP A 516 -9.63 -33.38 -17.15
CA TRP A 516 -8.87 -33.89 -16.01
C TRP A 516 -9.13 -35.38 -15.76
N ASP A 517 -10.39 -35.80 -15.78
CA ASP A 517 -10.75 -37.23 -15.61
C ASP A 517 -10.28 -38.09 -16.80
N ALA A 518 -10.09 -37.50 -17.99
CA ALA A 518 -9.37 -38.14 -19.09
C ALA A 518 -7.87 -38.25 -18.79
N ALA A 519 -7.21 -37.15 -18.44
CA ALA A 519 -5.78 -37.12 -18.11
C ALA A 519 -5.41 -38.04 -16.93
N LEU A 520 -6.31 -38.24 -15.96
CA LEU A 520 -6.10 -39.17 -14.84
C LEU A 520 -6.23 -40.64 -15.26
N ARG A 521 -7.13 -40.97 -16.20
CA ARG A 521 -7.18 -42.31 -16.82
C ARG A 521 -5.94 -42.58 -17.65
N ASP A 522 -5.56 -41.63 -18.50
CA ASP A 522 -4.35 -41.71 -19.34
C ASP A 522 -3.07 -41.76 -18.49
N PHE A 523 -3.11 -41.18 -17.29
CA PHE A 523 -2.05 -41.31 -16.28
C PHE A 523 -1.99 -42.72 -15.68
N ALA A 524 -3.14 -43.31 -15.33
CA ALA A 524 -3.21 -44.61 -14.65
C ALA A 524 -2.92 -45.80 -15.58
N GLY A 525 -3.48 -45.81 -16.79
CA GLY A 525 -3.39 -46.93 -17.74
C GLY A 525 -1.96 -47.47 -18.00
N PRO A 526 -0.93 -46.60 -18.15
CA PRO A 526 0.45 -47.02 -18.36
C PRO A 526 1.23 -47.51 -17.14
N LEU A 527 0.65 -47.58 -15.93
CA LEU A 527 1.39 -47.88 -14.69
C LEU A 527 1.72 -49.39 -14.52
N GLY A 528 2.73 -49.86 -15.27
CA GLY A 528 3.30 -51.21 -15.21
C GLY A 528 3.93 -51.58 -16.56
N THR A 529 4.76 -52.62 -16.65
CA THR A 529 5.28 -53.11 -17.95
C THR A 529 4.29 -54.01 -18.68
N ASP A 530 3.53 -54.81 -17.93
CA ASP A 530 2.55 -55.78 -18.39
C ASP A 530 1.46 -55.98 -17.31
N ASP A 531 0.48 -56.87 -17.55
CA ASP A 531 -0.62 -57.09 -16.61
C ASP A 531 -0.18 -57.80 -15.31
N VAL A 532 0.90 -58.58 -15.34
CA VAL A 532 1.46 -59.25 -14.14
C VAL A 532 2.09 -58.19 -13.24
N ASP A 533 2.91 -57.30 -13.82
CA ASP A 533 3.47 -56.13 -13.16
C ASP A 533 2.36 -55.28 -12.51
N LYS A 534 1.32 -54.94 -13.29
CA LYS A 534 0.14 -54.17 -12.87
C LYS A 534 -0.63 -54.78 -11.69
N ALA A 535 -0.64 -56.11 -11.54
CA ALA A 535 -1.28 -56.78 -10.41
C ALA A 535 -0.70 -56.32 -9.06
N PHE A 536 0.59 -55.96 -9.03
CA PHE A 536 1.31 -55.57 -7.82
C PHE A 536 1.18 -54.08 -7.45
N GLY A 537 0.34 -53.30 -8.13
CA GLY A 537 0.10 -51.90 -7.79
C GLY A 537 -1.37 -51.55 -7.59
N ALA A 538 -1.64 -50.58 -6.71
CA ALA A 538 -2.95 -49.99 -6.49
C ALA A 538 -2.84 -48.47 -6.35
N LEU A 539 -3.51 -47.73 -7.24
CA LEU A 539 -3.51 -46.26 -7.26
C LEU A 539 -4.71 -45.70 -6.50
N TYR A 540 -4.48 -44.72 -5.63
CA TYR A 540 -5.49 -44.06 -4.82
C TYR A 540 -5.57 -42.55 -5.12
N TYR A 541 -6.78 -42.03 -5.28
CA TYR A 541 -7.03 -40.62 -5.63
C TYR A 541 -8.36 -40.15 -5.01
N PRO A 542 -8.51 -38.87 -4.62
CA PRO A 542 -7.50 -37.81 -4.62
C PRO A 542 -6.60 -37.80 -3.39
N TRP A 543 -5.68 -36.83 -3.37
CA TRP A 543 -5.03 -36.36 -2.16
C TRP A 543 -6.06 -35.78 -1.17
N VAL A 544 -5.68 -35.76 0.10
CA VAL A 544 -6.57 -35.37 1.21
C VAL A 544 -5.96 -34.22 2.00
N ARG A 545 -6.81 -33.42 2.64
CA ARG A 545 -6.36 -32.39 3.59
C ARG A 545 -6.30 -32.99 5.00
N VAL A 546 -5.22 -32.71 5.72
CA VAL A 546 -5.05 -33.06 7.15
C VAL A 546 -4.74 -31.80 7.96
N PRO A 547 -5.08 -31.76 9.27
CA PRO A 547 -4.43 -30.85 10.19
C PRO A 547 -2.93 -31.12 10.15
N GLY A 548 -2.11 -30.09 9.90
CA GLY A 548 -0.67 -30.23 9.82
C GLY A 548 -0.07 -30.51 11.19
N LEU A 549 1.00 -31.31 11.22
CA LEU A 549 1.73 -31.62 12.46
C LEU A 549 2.32 -30.38 13.18
N ASP A 550 2.44 -29.23 12.49
CA ASP A 550 2.82 -27.96 13.12
C ASP A 550 1.73 -27.40 14.04
N GLY A 551 0.46 -27.75 13.82
CA GLY A 551 -0.69 -27.48 14.69
C GLY A 551 -1.65 -26.43 14.12
N ASP A 552 -1.13 -25.42 13.42
CA ASP A 552 -1.88 -24.27 12.92
C ASP A 552 -2.12 -24.30 11.39
N SER A 553 -1.54 -25.25 10.66
CA SER A 553 -1.69 -25.37 9.21
C SER A 553 -2.68 -26.47 8.79
N THR A 554 -3.24 -26.35 7.59
CA THR A 554 -3.94 -27.45 6.91
C THR A 554 -3.11 -27.86 5.70
N ARG A 555 -2.64 -29.11 5.67
CA ARG A 555 -1.71 -29.61 4.65
C ARG A 555 -2.43 -30.55 3.68
N ALA A 556 -2.09 -30.44 2.40
CA ALA A 556 -2.49 -31.42 1.40
C ALA A 556 -1.47 -32.56 1.38
N VAL A 557 -1.92 -33.80 1.56
CA VAL A 557 -1.04 -34.97 1.68
C VAL A 557 -1.50 -36.13 0.80
N PRO A 558 -0.57 -36.98 0.33
CA PRO A 558 -0.89 -38.23 -0.37
C PRO A 558 -1.66 -39.19 0.54
N PRO A 559 -2.65 -39.94 0.02
CA PRO A 559 -3.43 -40.87 0.82
C PRO A 559 -2.67 -42.15 1.22
N SER A 560 -1.55 -42.53 0.60
CA SER A 560 -0.88 -43.83 0.78
C SER A 560 -0.59 -44.20 2.24
N GLY A 561 -0.25 -43.24 3.11
CA GLY A 561 -0.11 -43.45 4.55
C GLY A 561 -1.42 -43.90 5.23
N HIS A 562 -2.50 -43.16 4.98
CA HIS A 562 -3.85 -43.48 5.47
C HIS A 562 -4.32 -44.86 4.97
N ILE A 563 -4.12 -45.12 3.68
CA ILE A 563 -4.51 -46.38 3.02
C ILE A 563 -3.73 -47.56 3.57
N ALA A 564 -2.43 -47.40 3.86
CA ALA A 564 -1.65 -48.43 4.52
C ALA A 564 -2.19 -48.79 5.91
N GLY A 565 -2.65 -47.79 6.67
CA GLY A 565 -3.32 -48.02 7.96
C GLY A 565 -4.67 -48.73 7.79
N VAL A 566 -5.48 -48.35 6.79
CA VAL A 566 -6.75 -49.03 6.45
C VAL A 566 -6.54 -50.48 6.03
N TRP A 567 -5.51 -50.79 5.25
CA TRP A 567 -5.16 -52.17 4.91
C TRP A 567 -4.78 -52.95 6.16
N ALA A 568 -3.91 -52.39 7.02
CA ALA A 568 -3.47 -53.04 8.26
C ALA A 568 -4.62 -53.32 9.24
N SER A 569 -5.51 -52.34 9.46
CA SER A 569 -6.67 -52.51 10.33
C SER A 569 -7.74 -53.43 9.73
N THR A 570 -7.92 -53.42 8.41
CA THR A 570 -8.82 -54.38 7.73
C THR A 570 -8.31 -55.81 7.88
N ASP A 571 -7.02 -56.04 7.64
CA ASP A 571 -6.40 -57.36 7.81
C ASP A 571 -6.55 -57.88 9.24
N ALA A 572 -6.19 -57.06 10.23
CA ALA A 572 -6.23 -57.44 11.64
C ALA A 572 -7.67 -57.76 12.12
N ALA A 573 -8.67 -57.06 11.58
CA ALA A 573 -10.07 -57.25 11.97
C ALA A 573 -10.82 -58.31 11.15
N ARG A 574 -10.44 -58.54 9.89
CA ARG A 574 -11.25 -59.29 8.90
C ARG A 574 -10.45 -60.23 7.98
N GLY A 575 -9.13 -60.27 8.11
CA GLY A 575 -8.22 -61.04 7.25
C GLY A 575 -7.93 -60.37 5.91
N VAL A 576 -6.74 -60.64 5.35
CA VAL A 576 -6.22 -60.06 4.09
C VAL A 576 -7.13 -60.26 2.87
N PHE A 577 -7.99 -61.29 2.92
CA PHE A 577 -8.98 -61.60 1.89
C PHE A 577 -10.17 -60.64 1.86
N LYS A 578 -10.36 -59.77 2.87
CA LYS A 578 -11.38 -58.71 2.84
C LYS A 578 -10.87 -57.50 2.07
N ALA A 579 -11.63 -57.05 1.06
CA ALA A 579 -11.37 -55.80 0.36
C ALA A 579 -11.29 -54.59 1.33
N PRO A 580 -10.21 -53.79 1.32
CA PRO A 580 -10.03 -52.61 2.19
C PRO A 580 -10.80 -51.38 1.67
N ALA A 581 -12.07 -51.57 1.34
CA ALA A 581 -13.00 -50.54 0.85
C ALA A 581 -14.30 -50.55 1.68
N ASN A 582 -15.04 -49.43 1.58
CA ASN A 582 -16.10 -49.04 2.51
C ASN A 582 -15.57 -48.94 3.96
N VAL A 583 -14.43 -48.26 4.11
CA VAL A 583 -13.77 -47.97 5.40
C VAL A 583 -13.49 -46.47 5.46
N GLY A 584 -13.81 -45.84 6.59
CA GLY A 584 -13.56 -44.42 6.81
C GLY A 584 -12.11 -44.14 7.19
N LEU A 585 -11.60 -43.00 6.73
CA LEU A 585 -10.28 -42.49 7.12
C LEU A 585 -10.37 -41.69 8.42
N ARG A 586 -9.34 -41.79 9.26
CA ARG A 586 -9.15 -41.02 10.50
C ARG A 586 -8.18 -39.87 10.30
N ASP A 587 -8.32 -38.85 11.15
CA ASP A 587 -7.50 -37.64 11.23
C ASP A 587 -7.38 -36.87 9.91
N VAL A 588 -8.45 -36.90 9.11
CA VAL A 588 -8.52 -36.31 7.77
C VAL A 588 -9.70 -35.35 7.66
N GLY A 589 -9.49 -34.27 6.92
CA GLY A 589 -10.51 -33.34 6.47
C GLY A 589 -11.03 -33.68 5.07
N GLU A 590 -11.27 -32.64 4.26
CA GLU A 590 -11.84 -32.82 2.92
C GLU A 590 -10.81 -33.32 1.89
N PRO A 591 -11.24 -34.13 0.89
CA PRO A 591 -10.41 -34.47 -0.26
C PRO A 591 -10.12 -33.22 -1.11
N LEU A 592 -9.04 -33.23 -1.90
CA LEU A 592 -8.76 -32.15 -2.85
C LEU A 592 -9.72 -32.13 -4.06
N ASP A 593 -10.42 -33.24 -4.32
CA ASP A 593 -11.38 -33.39 -5.41
C ASP A 593 -12.63 -34.13 -4.94
N HIS A 594 -13.81 -33.55 -5.16
CA HIS A 594 -15.08 -34.17 -4.77
C HIS A 594 -15.65 -34.99 -5.94
N LEU A 595 -15.49 -36.31 -5.84
CA LEU A 595 -15.92 -37.26 -6.86
C LEU A 595 -17.38 -37.73 -6.64
N GLY A 596 -18.23 -37.47 -7.63
CA GLY A 596 -19.54 -38.11 -7.78
C GLY A 596 -19.48 -39.36 -8.68
N ASP A 597 -20.58 -40.13 -8.74
CA ASP A 597 -20.62 -41.43 -9.43
C ASP A 597 -20.22 -41.35 -10.91
N ALA A 598 -20.71 -40.33 -11.62
CA ALA A 598 -20.43 -40.13 -13.04
C ALA A 598 -18.94 -39.83 -13.35
N ARG A 599 -18.20 -39.24 -12.40
CA ARG A 599 -16.75 -39.04 -12.51
C ARG A 599 -15.96 -40.26 -12.05
N GLN A 600 -16.45 -40.96 -11.02
CA GLN A 600 -15.79 -42.19 -10.55
C GLN A 600 -15.83 -43.31 -11.61
N GLN A 601 -16.97 -43.54 -12.29
CA GLN A 601 -17.11 -44.68 -13.20
C GLN A 601 -15.92 -44.83 -14.19
N PRO A 602 -15.55 -43.81 -15.00
CA PRO A 602 -14.42 -43.92 -15.90
C PRO A 602 -13.06 -44.08 -15.18
N LEU A 603 -12.89 -43.52 -13.98
CA LEU A 603 -11.67 -43.67 -13.17
C LEU A 603 -11.51 -45.11 -12.63
N ASN A 604 -12.61 -45.69 -12.15
CA ASN A 604 -12.67 -47.06 -11.65
C ASN A 604 -12.35 -48.08 -12.76
N ASP A 605 -12.80 -47.82 -13.98
CA ASP A 605 -12.47 -48.64 -15.17
C ASP A 605 -10.99 -48.57 -15.56
N ALA A 606 -10.26 -47.54 -15.14
CA ALA A 606 -8.80 -47.43 -15.26
C ALA A 606 -8.04 -47.87 -13.99
N GLY A 607 -8.67 -48.62 -13.08
CA GLY A 607 -8.05 -49.14 -11.86
C GLY A 607 -7.81 -48.11 -10.74
N VAL A 608 -8.39 -46.91 -10.84
CA VAL A 608 -8.19 -45.83 -9.86
C VAL A 608 -9.14 -45.98 -8.66
N ASN A 609 -8.58 -46.19 -7.47
CA ASN A 609 -9.34 -46.30 -6.23
C ASN A 609 -9.71 -44.91 -5.71
N CYS A 610 -11.00 -44.58 -5.82
CA CYS A 610 -11.50 -43.26 -5.46
C CYS A 610 -11.74 -43.13 -3.94
N LEU A 611 -11.34 -42.02 -3.33
CA LEU A 611 -11.74 -41.62 -1.99
C LEU A 611 -12.92 -40.65 -2.10
N ARG A 612 -14.02 -40.92 -1.39
CA ARG A 612 -15.29 -40.20 -1.58
C ARG A 612 -15.96 -39.86 -0.26
N VAL A 613 -16.48 -38.64 -0.18
CA VAL A 613 -17.30 -38.18 0.95
C VAL A 613 -18.73 -38.64 0.75
N PHE A 614 -19.28 -39.37 1.71
CA PHE A 614 -20.69 -39.78 1.75
C PHE A 614 -21.41 -39.07 2.90
N PRO A 615 -22.61 -38.48 2.67
CA PRO A 615 -23.39 -37.84 3.72
C PRO A 615 -23.64 -38.78 4.92
N GLY A 616 -23.29 -38.32 6.13
CA GLY A 616 -23.42 -39.10 7.36
C GLY A 616 -22.39 -40.21 7.58
N GLN A 617 -21.50 -40.49 6.61
CA GLN A 617 -20.44 -41.51 6.75
C GLN A 617 -19.02 -40.93 6.63
N GLY A 618 -18.86 -39.70 6.13
CA GLY A 618 -17.56 -39.03 6.00
C GLY A 618 -16.77 -39.51 4.77
N LEU A 619 -15.45 -39.34 4.81
CA LEU A 619 -14.55 -39.74 3.73
C LEU A 619 -14.24 -41.24 3.80
N LEU A 620 -14.71 -41.99 2.80
CA LEU A 620 -14.54 -43.44 2.68
C LEU A 620 -13.58 -43.81 1.55
N VAL A 621 -12.81 -44.88 1.76
CA VAL A 621 -12.11 -45.61 0.69
C VAL A 621 -13.15 -46.33 -0.17
N TRP A 622 -13.32 -45.91 -1.43
CA TRP A 622 -14.40 -46.36 -2.31
C TRP A 622 -13.91 -47.07 -3.59
N GLY A 623 -12.83 -47.85 -3.43
CA GLY A 623 -12.27 -48.75 -4.44
C GLY A 623 -11.30 -49.76 -3.82
N ALA A 624 -11.18 -50.94 -4.44
CA ALA A 624 -10.19 -51.97 -4.07
C ALA A 624 -9.62 -52.70 -5.30
N ARG A 625 -9.45 -51.98 -6.41
CA ARG A 625 -8.86 -52.48 -7.66
C ARG A 625 -7.33 -52.33 -7.66
N THR A 626 -6.65 -53.26 -8.32
CA THR A 626 -5.24 -53.10 -8.71
C THR A 626 -5.18 -52.31 -10.03
N LEU A 627 -3.98 -52.14 -10.59
CA LEU A 627 -3.78 -51.60 -11.94
C LEU A 627 -4.01 -52.63 -13.05
N SER A 628 -4.28 -53.90 -12.68
CA SER A 628 -4.51 -55.01 -13.62
C SER A 628 -5.94 -55.01 -14.13
N ASP A 629 -6.07 -55.24 -15.44
CA ASP A 629 -7.36 -55.31 -16.11
C ASP A 629 -7.92 -56.75 -16.12
N THR A 630 -7.07 -57.77 -15.87
CA THR A 630 -7.51 -59.17 -15.90
C THR A 630 -8.41 -59.55 -14.72
N ARG A 631 -9.35 -60.47 -14.98
CA ARG A 631 -10.37 -60.89 -14.02
C ARG A 631 -9.81 -61.44 -12.70
N ASP A 632 -8.63 -62.03 -12.74
CA ASP A 632 -8.04 -62.74 -11.61
C ASP A 632 -7.21 -61.83 -10.70
N TRP A 633 -6.55 -60.82 -11.28
CA TRP A 633 -5.71 -59.89 -10.53
C TRP A 633 -6.32 -58.51 -10.29
N ARG A 634 -7.49 -58.21 -10.87
CA ARG A 634 -8.23 -56.94 -10.72
C ARG A 634 -8.41 -56.43 -9.29
N TYR A 635 -8.42 -57.29 -8.26
CA TYR A 635 -8.76 -56.88 -6.88
C TYR A 635 -7.57 -57.01 -5.91
N VAL A 636 -7.36 -55.94 -5.13
CA VAL A 636 -6.29 -55.82 -4.12
C VAL A 636 -6.30 -56.98 -3.13
N ASN A 637 -7.46 -57.30 -2.54
CA ASN A 637 -7.57 -58.39 -1.56
C ASN A 637 -7.29 -59.78 -2.16
N VAL A 638 -7.53 -59.97 -3.46
CA VAL A 638 -7.23 -61.23 -4.14
C VAL A 638 -5.72 -61.36 -4.35
N ARG A 639 -5.05 -60.36 -4.93
CA ARG A 639 -3.58 -60.40 -5.10
C ARG A 639 -2.86 -60.48 -3.76
N ARG A 640 -3.27 -59.70 -2.75
CA ARG A 640 -2.69 -59.75 -1.40
C ARG A 640 -2.90 -61.10 -0.71
N LEU A 641 -4.08 -61.71 -0.84
CA LEU A 641 -4.31 -63.07 -0.33
C LEU A 641 -3.34 -64.05 -0.99
N VAL A 642 -3.21 -64.04 -2.31
CA VAL A 642 -2.33 -65.00 -3.00
C VAL A 642 -0.86 -64.77 -2.62
N CYS A 643 -0.38 -63.52 -2.53
CA CYS A 643 0.95 -63.20 -2.00
C CYS A 643 1.17 -63.72 -0.58
N PHE A 644 0.17 -63.59 0.31
CA PHE A 644 0.21 -64.14 1.66
C PHE A 644 0.29 -65.68 1.65
N LEU A 645 -0.47 -66.36 0.80
CA LEU A 645 -0.42 -67.82 0.67
C LEU A 645 0.94 -68.28 0.16
N GLU A 646 1.43 -67.69 -0.93
CA GLU A 646 2.74 -67.96 -1.55
C GLU A 646 3.88 -67.80 -0.54
N ASP A 647 3.97 -66.67 0.16
CA ASP A 647 5.06 -66.38 1.11
C ASP A 647 4.95 -67.23 2.40
N SER A 648 3.73 -67.52 2.88
CA SER A 648 3.52 -68.44 4.00
C SER A 648 3.99 -69.86 3.69
N ILE A 649 3.62 -70.37 2.50
CA ILE A 649 4.02 -71.70 2.03
C ILE A 649 5.52 -71.74 1.79
N LEU A 650 6.09 -70.75 1.10
CA LEU A 650 7.53 -70.67 0.83
C LEU A 650 8.35 -70.60 2.12
N SER A 651 7.98 -69.72 3.05
CA SER A 651 8.71 -69.53 4.32
C SER A 651 8.60 -70.76 5.23
N SER A 652 7.45 -71.44 5.23
CA SER A 652 7.21 -72.62 6.08
C SER A 652 7.66 -73.96 5.46
N SER A 653 7.96 -74.01 4.16
CA SER A 653 8.38 -75.24 3.46
C SER A 653 9.89 -75.38 3.25
N ARG A 654 10.70 -74.39 3.67
CA ARG A 654 12.18 -74.39 3.51
C ARG A 654 12.90 -75.62 4.07
N TRP A 655 12.29 -76.34 5.02
CA TRP A 655 12.82 -77.60 5.58
C TRP A 655 12.88 -78.73 4.55
N ALA A 656 12.12 -78.67 3.46
CA ALA A 656 12.12 -79.68 2.39
C ALA A 656 13.39 -79.68 1.54
N VAL A 657 14.19 -78.61 1.61
CA VAL A 657 15.43 -78.48 0.84
C VAL A 657 16.50 -79.42 1.43
N PHE A 658 17.07 -80.27 0.57
CA PHE A 658 18.01 -81.36 0.91
C PHE A 658 17.42 -82.57 1.66
N GLU A 659 16.09 -82.66 1.79
CA GLU A 659 15.44 -83.93 2.17
C GLU A 659 15.48 -84.93 0.99
N PRO A 660 15.37 -86.25 1.24
CA PRO A 660 15.27 -87.26 0.18
C PRO A 660 14.06 -87.00 -0.72
N ASN A 661 14.27 -86.97 -2.04
CA ASN A 661 13.21 -86.80 -3.03
C ASN A 661 12.40 -88.10 -3.20
N ASP A 662 11.51 -88.39 -2.25
CA ASP A 662 10.65 -89.56 -2.23
C ASP A 662 9.18 -89.23 -1.86
N GLU A 663 8.29 -90.21 -1.96
CA GLU A 663 6.85 -90.06 -1.63
C GLU A 663 6.62 -89.60 -0.18
N ARG A 664 7.54 -89.83 0.76
CA ARG A 664 7.39 -89.33 2.14
C ARG A 664 7.52 -87.82 2.17
N LEU A 665 8.50 -87.25 1.46
CA LEU A 665 8.64 -85.81 1.29
C LEU A 665 7.41 -85.21 0.59
N TRP A 666 6.96 -85.82 -0.51
CA TRP A 666 5.81 -85.34 -1.29
C TRP A 666 4.51 -85.36 -0.45
N ALA A 667 4.26 -86.44 0.28
CA ALA A 667 3.12 -86.56 1.20
C ALA A 667 3.21 -85.54 2.35
N SER A 668 4.39 -85.30 2.93
CA SER A 668 4.58 -84.29 3.98
C SER A 668 4.30 -82.87 3.48
N LEU A 669 4.78 -82.49 2.30
CA LEU A 669 4.47 -81.20 1.67
C LEU A 669 2.97 -81.07 1.39
N ARG A 670 2.38 -82.08 0.74
CA ARG A 670 0.95 -82.14 0.41
C ARG A 670 0.06 -81.99 1.65
N HIS A 671 0.39 -82.67 2.74
CA HIS A 671 -0.35 -82.53 4.01
C HIS A 671 -0.17 -81.17 4.68
N ALA A 672 1.06 -80.64 4.74
CA ALA A 672 1.34 -79.35 5.38
C ALA A 672 0.61 -78.18 4.70
N VAL A 673 0.62 -78.15 3.36
CA VAL A 673 -0.08 -77.14 2.57
C VAL A 673 -1.60 -77.32 2.63
N ALA A 674 -2.11 -78.55 2.50
CA ALA A 674 -3.55 -78.80 2.54
C ALA A 674 -4.18 -78.48 3.90
N ALA A 675 -3.46 -78.70 5.01
CA ALA A 675 -3.90 -78.30 6.34
C ALA A 675 -4.06 -76.77 6.44
N PHE A 676 -3.05 -76.01 6.03
CA PHE A 676 -3.09 -74.54 6.03
C PHE A 676 -4.20 -73.98 5.13
N LEU A 677 -4.35 -74.49 3.90
CA LEU A 677 -5.43 -74.05 3.01
C LEU A 677 -6.83 -74.44 3.54
N THR A 678 -6.95 -75.54 4.29
CA THR A 678 -8.20 -75.88 5.02
C THR A 678 -8.54 -74.81 6.06
N ASP A 679 -7.55 -74.30 6.79
CA ASP A 679 -7.77 -73.26 7.79
C ASP A 679 -8.08 -71.90 7.13
N GLN A 680 -7.47 -71.58 5.99
CA GLN A 680 -7.83 -70.39 5.20
C GLN A 680 -9.25 -70.49 4.62
N TRP A 681 -9.67 -71.67 4.16
CA TRP A 681 -11.06 -71.93 3.74
C TRP A 681 -12.04 -71.76 4.91
N ARG A 682 -11.74 -72.33 6.09
CA ARG A 682 -12.55 -72.17 7.31
C ARG A 682 -12.65 -70.72 7.78
N ALA A 683 -11.60 -69.93 7.61
CA ALA A 683 -11.60 -68.49 7.87
C ALA A 683 -12.44 -67.69 6.86
N GLY A 684 -12.89 -68.30 5.75
CA GLY A 684 -13.66 -67.65 4.70
C GLY A 684 -12.81 -66.93 3.64
N ALA A 685 -11.51 -67.21 3.56
CA ALA A 685 -10.63 -66.64 2.55
C ALA A 685 -10.82 -67.27 1.16
N LEU A 686 -11.20 -68.55 1.14
CA LEU A 686 -11.39 -69.35 -0.07
C LEU A 686 -12.88 -69.67 -0.28
N PHE A 687 -13.32 -69.60 -1.53
CA PHE A 687 -14.71 -69.82 -1.94
C PHE A 687 -14.96 -71.29 -2.28
N GLY A 688 -15.91 -71.92 -1.60
CA GLY A 688 -16.38 -73.27 -1.90
C GLY A 688 -17.21 -73.80 -0.73
N ARG A 689 -18.21 -74.66 -1.00
CA ARG A 689 -19.02 -75.32 0.04
C ARG A 689 -18.27 -76.47 0.71
N THR A 690 -17.25 -77.00 0.03
CA THR A 690 -16.33 -78.00 0.54
C THR A 690 -14.89 -77.56 0.26
N ALA A 691 -13.92 -78.08 1.03
CA ALA A 691 -12.50 -77.81 0.79
C ALA A 691 -12.06 -78.14 -0.65
N ALA A 692 -12.58 -79.22 -1.24
CA ALA A 692 -12.28 -79.63 -2.62
C ALA A 692 -12.90 -78.74 -3.70
N GLU A 693 -13.94 -77.94 -3.39
CA GLU A 693 -14.41 -76.86 -4.26
C GLU A 693 -13.52 -75.60 -4.13
N ALA A 694 -12.79 -75.45 -3.03
CA ALA A 694 -12.07 -74.23 -2.65
C ALA A 694 -10.58 -74.25 -2.96
N PHE A 695 -9.93 -75.42 -2.92
CA PHE A 695 -8.52 -75.60 -3.29
C PHE A 695 -8.19 -77.06 -3.65
N TYR A 696 -7.04 -77.25 -4.30
CA TYR A 696 -6.38 -78.54 -4.43
C TYR A 696 -4.87 -78.40 -4.15
N VAL A 697 -4.26 -79.51 -3.72
CA VAL A 697 -2.80 -79.64 -3.54
C VAL A 697 -2.38 -80.98 -4.13
N LYS A 698 -1.57 -80.96 -5.18
CA LYS A 698 -1.01 -82.16 -5.82
C LYS A 698 0.51 -82.16 -5.64
N CYS A 699 1.05 -83.27 -5.16
CA CYS A 699 2.48 -83.54 -5.02
C CYS A 699 2.60 -85.05 -4.87
N ASP A 700 2.88 -85.71 -5.99
CA ASP A 700 2.87 -87.16 -6.18
C ASP A 700 3.64 -87.51 -7.47
N ALA A 701 3.69 -88.78 -7.86
CA ALA A 701 4.42 -89.21 -9.05
C ALA A 701 3.94 -88.57 -10.37
N ASP A 702 2.69 -88.12 -10.48
CA ASP A 702 2.17 -87.49 -11.71
C ASP A 702 2.63 -86.03 -11.87
N THR A 703 3.02 -85.34 -10.79
CA THR A 703 3.49 -83.95 -10.85
C THR A 703 4.96 -83.83 -11.27
N HIS A 704 5.67 -84.95 -11.41
CA HIS A 704 7.09 -84.98 -11.73
C HIS A 704 7.33 -85.68 -13.08
N THR A 705 8.20 -85.11 -13.92
CA THR A 705 8.83 -85.88 -15.00
C THR A 705 10.05 -86.63 -14.48
N GLN A 706 10.52 -87.66 -15.21
CA GLN A 706 11.78 -88.33 -14.85
C GLN A 706 12.95 -87.33 -14.80
N THR A 707 12.95 -86.34 -15.69
CA THR A 707 13.93 -85.25 -15.71
C THR A 707 13.88 -84.38 -14.44
N ASP A 708 12.70 -84.16 -13.85
CA ASP A 708 12.58 -83.47 -12.56
C ASP A 708 13.19 -84.28 -11.43
N LEU A 709 12.95 -85.60 -11.40
CA LEU A 709 13.53 -86.50 -10.40
C LEU A 709 15.06 -86.58 -10.53
N ASP A 710 15.56 -86.72 -11.76
CA ASP A 710 17.00 -86.80 -12.08
C ASP A 710 17.74 -85.49 -11.72
N GLU A 711 17.08 -84.33 -11.88
CA GLU A 711 17.60 -83.02 -11.48
C GLU A 711 17.29 -82.66 -10.01
N GLY A 712 16.66 -83.56 -9.23
CA GLY A 712 16.37 -83.35 -7.81
C GLY A 712 15.27 -82.31 -7.52
N ARG A 713 14.42 -81.99 -8.50
CA ARG A 713 13.26 -81.10 -8.33
C ARG A 713 12.09 -81.83 -7.66
N VAL A 714 11.37 -81.07 -6.83
CA VAL A 714 10.05 -81.43 -6.31
C VAL A 714 9.04 -80.42 -6.85
N VAL A 715 7.95 -80.91 -7.44
CA VAL A 715 6.87 -80.09 -8.00
C VAL A 715 5.62 -80.31 -7.15
N CYS A 716 5.09 -79.23 -6.59
CA CYS A 716 3.80 -79.23 -5.90
C CYS A 716 2.87 -78.23 -6.58
N GLU A 717 1.83 -78.74 -7.22
CA GLU A 717 0.79 -77.93 -7.87
C GLU A 717 -0.28 -77.55 -6.85
N ILE A 718 -0.62 -76.26 -6.78
CA ILE A 718 -1.57 -75.71 -5.83
C ILE A 718 -2.56 -74.83 -6.59
N GLY A 719 -3.84 -75.18 -6.51
CA GLY A 719 -4.92 -74.32 -7.01
C GLY A 719 -5.78 -73.82 -5.85
N VAL A 720 -6.19 -72.56 -5.90
CA VAL A 720 -7.06 -71.93 -4.89
C VAL A 720 -8.17 -71.13 -5.56
N ALA A 721 -9.31 -70.98 -4.90
CA ALA A 721 -10.43 -70.15 -5.33
C ALA A 721 -10.61 -68.95 -4.36
N PRO A 722 -9.96 -67.80 -4.58
CA PRO A 722 -10.13 -66.63 -3.73
C PRO A 722 -11.56 -66.06 -3.71
N VAL A 723 -12.01 -65.59 -2.55
CA VAL A 723 -13.25 -64.80 -2.45
C VAL A 723 -13.08 -63.44 -3.14
N ARG A 724 -13.86 -63.18 -4.18
CA ARG A 724 -13.92 -61.88 -4.89
C ARG A 724 -14.99 -60.96 -4.24
N PRO A 725 -14.76 -59.65 -4.14
CA PRO A 725 -15.73 -58.71 -3.56
C PRO A 725 -16.95 -58.51 -4.48
N ALA A 726 -18.12 -58.24 -3.87
CA ALA A 726 -19.31 -57.82 -4.58
C ALA A 726 -19.30 -56.29 -4.79
N GLU A 727 -18.75 -55.84 -5.92
CA GLU A 727 -18.65 -54.41 -6.25
C GLU A 727 -20.00 -53.78 -6.62
N PHE A 728 -20.92 -54.54 -7.22
CA PHE A 728 -22.22 -54.07 -7.69
C PHE A 728 -23.37 -54.90 -7.11
N VAL A 729 -24.35 -54.23 -6.51
CA VAL A 729 -25.61 -54.84 -6.03
C VAL A 729 -26.76 -54.24 -6.83
N ILE A 730 -27.34 -55.04 -7.72
CA ILE A 730 -28.40 -54.59 -8.65
C ILE A 730 -29.75 -55.08 -8.14
N PHE A 731 -30.53 -54.19 -7.52
CA PHE A 731 -31.94 -54.45 -7.21
C PHE A 731 -32.78 -54.30 -8.48
N ARG A 732 -33.51 -55.36 -8.85
CA ARG A 732 -34.49 -55.34 -9.96
C ARG A 732 -35.89 -55.40 -9.35
N VAL A 733 -36.63 -54.31 -9.45
CA VAL A 733 -38.01 -54.20 -8.97
C VAL A 733 -38.94 -54.30 -10.16
N THR A 734 -39.77 -55.34 -10.20
CA THR A 734 -40.81 -55.54 -11.22
C THR A 734 -42.18 -55.40 -10.56
N GLN A 735 -43.05 -54.56 -11.12
CA GLN A 735 -44.45 -54.52 -10.69
C GLN A 735 -45.15 -55.82 -11.13
N ILE A 736 -45.63 -56.61 -10.18
CA ILE A 736 -46.45 -57.78 -10.47
C ILE A 736 -47.85 -57.30 -10.86
N ALA A 737 -48.22 -57.47 -12.12
CA ALA A 737 -49.63 -57.35 -12.52
C ALA A 737 -50.40 -58.52 -11.90
N ALA A 738 -51.46 -58.23 -11.14
CA ALA A 738 -52.26 -59.26 -10.49
C ALA A 738 -52.87 -60.21 -11.53
N ALA A 739 -52.66 -61.51 -11.35
CA ALA A 739 -53.30 -62.53 -12.18
C ALA A 739 -54.82 -62.47 -11.97
N VAL A 740 -55.55 -62.10 -13.01
CA VAL A 740 -57.02 -62.31 -13.05
C VAL A 740 -57.24 -63.82 -13.03
N GLY A 741 -57.80 -64.32 -11.93
CA GLY A 741 -57.87 -65.76 -11.66
C GLY A 741 -58.74 -66.50 -12.67
N THR A 742 -58.13 -67.37 -13.47
CA THR A 742 -58.83 -68.45 -14.16
C THR A 742 -58.95 -69.64 -13.22
N THR A 743 -60.08 -69.70 -12.50
CA THR A 743 -60.53 -70.91 -11.83
C THR A 743 -60.89 -71.95 -12.89
N THR A 744 -60.22 -73.11 -12.89
CA THR A 744 -60.69 -74.29 -13.60
C THR A 744 -60.69 -75.47 -12.64
N THR A 745 -61.85 -76.12 -12.55
CA THR A 745 -62.18 -77.30 -11.73
C THR A 745 -61.47 -78.56 -12.19
#